data_AF-A0A542BE37-F1
#
_entry.id   AF-A0A542BE37-F1
#
_cell.length_a   1.000
_cell.length_b   1.000
_cell.length_c   1.000
_cell.angle_alpha   90.00
_cell.angle_beta   90.00
_cell.angle_gamma   90.00
#
_symmetry.space_group_name_H-M   'P 1'
#
loop_
_entity.id
_entity.type
_entity.pdbx_description
1 polymer ?
#
loop_
_entity_poly.entity_id
_entity_poly.type
_entity_poly.pdbx_seq_one_letter_code
_entity_poly.pdbx_strand_id
1 'polypeptide(L)'
;MSQNPGEFIPIGRLSSRAALGADTQPSLPPEQMFHEIINLVRRRRIFIAKVVLAGTLLTGVAAFVVPPAYTATAQFMFEPTQAQMAAGLLETVVDTHIATLTSDARLRDVLKALPDLPQYKAVSARAVSQMANPTLGDRLRGSLVAIGKGLKNVVLPSPNPPEALQAANGLPSLDAMKNSLLVRQERRSNVISISYRDVDPERAAIIVNQVVQTHVDRLTDRMQQQADALRTGLDNRLIQSQAELEAADEALRAHVSAHGTPSADAAAGELTAETSRQLELVRSELLRRQERLEQVRKLQLSGAPPEKIDALLREPLVGTQFARAVAPITAPESQADVNSGTIAAKPTVSGADSEQRLQRLEHDVDVFRLQEHSLAERIASLQAASGADLAQRRERQTLERRATTAADVVRDLLRQQQQLKDPSSTGVQILAQASVPQRPSSLSPYLYISAAMIAFAALGGGAASVLERMDRSLRSERELATTLGIGCIGLVPEAEEGRYNGRWRLPECPSPPYDQAIEAVAAVALEVIQHRGDGKILAVTSSGPGEGKTALAVGIAAYAARFQRRVLLICADAPRQDVKLTGLSSETNLDSDVSAQRASLEIRRDSALGFDCLALDEIGDANTASLVGSQLANSLDKLRDRYDYMIIAAPGVFESAGIRILAARVDGVLFAVRWGSTRRDVAANAIELLMKPALLSGGPRPKIFAVLTRVNLKAHAGYRRGDTGEFLGKRPQRSGGSGLHVS
;
A
#
# COMPACT_ATOMS: atom_id res chain seq x y z
N MET A 1 -48.27 -27.22 -68.84
CA MET A 1 -48.60 -26.24 -69.91
C MET A 1 -48.63 -24.88 -69.24
N SER A 2 -47.54 -24.12 -69.31
CA SER A 2 -47.29 -23.04 -70.29
C SER A 2 -47.94 -21.70 -69.91
N GLN A 3 -47.08 -20.66 -69.88
CA GLN A 3 -47.31 -19.21 -70.04
C GLN A 3 -47.36 -18.29 -68.80
N ASN A 4 -46.28 -17.51 -68.67
CA ASN A 4 -46.22 -16.08 -68.25
C ASN A 4 -47.02 -15.21 -69.24
N PRO A 5 -47.37 -13.90 -68.99
CA PRO A 5 -46.60 -12.86 -68.26
C PRO A 5 -47.43 -11.77 -67.51
N GLY A 6 -46.77 -10.79 -66.86
CA GLY A 6 -47.29 -9.41 -66.79
C GLY A 6 -47.28 -8.64 -65.45
N GLU A 7 -46.50 -7.54 -65.43
CA GLU A 7 -46.74 -6.25 -64.75
C GLU A 7 -46.49 -6.00 -63.24
N PHE A 8 -45.32 -5.40 -62.98
CA PHE A 8 -45.06 -4.00 -62.54
C PHE A 8 -45.75 -3.34 -61.32
N ILE A 9 -44.93 -2.49 -60.66
CA ILE A 9 -45.18 -1.26 -59.84
C ILE A 9 -44.71 -1.40 -58.36
N PRO A 10 -44.00 -0.42 -57.73
CA PRO A 10 -42.93 0.48 -58.19
C PRO A 10 -41.82 0.70 -57.13
N ILE A 11 -40.84 1.54 -57.47
CA ILE A 11 -39.88 2.15 -56.53
C ILE A 11 -40.57 3.30 -55.78
N GLY A 12 -40.57 3.25 -54.44
CA GLY A 12 -41.03 4.30 -53.53
C GLY A 12 -39.89 4.82 -52.65
N ARG A 13 -39.84 6.14 -52.50
CA ARG A 13 -38.72 6.99 -52.08
C ARG A 13 -38.68 7.26 -50.56
N LEU A 14 -37.44 7.48 -50.09
CA LEU A 14 -36.97 8.56 -49.20
C LEU A 14 -37.00 8.44 -47.66
N SER A 15 -35.93 9.05 -47.12
CA SER A 15 -35.74 9.66 -45.79
C SER A 15 -35.45 8.72 -44.63
N SER A 16 -34.71 9.09 -43.59
CA SER A 16 -33.61 10.05 -43.36
C SER A 16 -33.07 9.68 -41.96
N ARG A 17 -31.79 9.96 -41.69
CA ARG A 17 -31.22 10.14 -40.34
C ARG A 17 -31.61 9.12 -39.26
N ALA A 18 -30.70 8.20 -38.96
CA ALA A 18 -30.53 7.71 -37.59
C ALA A 18 -29.06 7.34 -37.34
N ALA A 19 -28.49 8.03 -36.36
CA ALA A 19 -27.38 7.64 -35.51
C ALA A 19 -26.05 7.18 -36.17
N LEU A 20 -25.03 8.02 -36.01
CA LEU A 20 -23.67 7.56 -35.76
C LEU A 20 -23.67 6.65 -34.52
N GLY A 21 -24.00 5.38 -34.71
CA GLY A 21 -23.73 4.29 -33.78
C GLY A 21 -22.38 3.71 -34.12
N ALA A 22 -21.51 3.64 -33.13
CA ALA A 22 -20.20 3.00 -33.22
C ALA A 22 -20.29 1.64 -33.93
N ASP A 23 -19.42 1.43 -34.92
CA ASP A 23 -19.12 0.13 -35.51
C ASP A 23 -18.73 -0.86 -34.40
N THR A 24 -19.72 -1.53 -33.82
CA THR A 24 -19.52 -2.74 -33.03
C THR A 24 -19.55 -3.88 -34.03
N GLN A 25 -18.35 -4.22 -34.53
CA GLN A 25 -18.16 -5.48 -35.24
C GLN A 25 -18.69 -6.63 -34.39
N PRO A 26 -19.33 -7.65 -35.00
CA PRO A 26 -19.72 -8.84 -34.27
C PRO A 26 -18.46 -9.46 -33.64
N SER A 27 -18.48 -9.63 -32.32
CA SER A 27 -17.41 -10.30 -31.58
C SER A 27 -17.20 -11.69 -32.16
N LEU A 28 -16.05 -11.90 -32.80
CA LEU A 28 -15.65 -13.18 -33.35
C LEU A 28 -15.67 -14.26 -32.24
N PRO A 29 -16.09 -15.50 -32.54
CA PRO A 29 -16.07 -16.58 -31.57
C PRO A 29 -14.65 -16.78 -31.00
N PRO A 30 -14.51 -17.17 -29.71
CA PRO A 30 -13.22 -17.21 -29.01
C PRO A 30 -12.15 -18.08 -29.70
N GLU A 31 -12.58 -19.12 -30.44
CA GLU A 31 -11.67 -19.96 -31.23
C GLU A 31 -11.00 -19.20 -32.39
N GLN A 32 -11.73 -18.28 -33.04
CA GLN A 32 -11.18 -17.47 -34.13
C GLN A 32 -10.21 -16.40 -33.61
N MET A 33 -10.47 -15.82 -32.43
CA MET A 33 -9.54 -14.88 -31.80
C MET A 33 -8.20 -15.54 -31.45
N PHE A 34 -8.22 -16.78 -30.95
CA PHE A 34 -7.00 -17.50 -30.61
C PHE A 34 -6.14 -17.80 -31.85
N HIS A 35 -6.78 -18.19 -32.95
CA HIS A 35 -6.10 -18.41 -34.22
C HIS A 35 -5.53 -17.12 -34.83
N GLU A 36 -6.22 -15.98 -34.71
CA GLU A 36 -5.69 -14.68 -35.13
C GLU A 36 -4.46 -14.27 -34.31
N ILE A 37 -4.47 -14.47 -32.98
CA ILE A 37 -3.32 -14.14 -32.12
C ILE A 37 -2.10 -15.01 -32.49
N ILE A 38 -2.29 -16.32 -32.72
CA ILE A 38 -1.19 -17.20 -33.14
C ILE A 38 -0.61 -16.77 -34.48
N ASN A 39 -1.47 -16.39 -35.43
CA ASN A 39 -1.04 -15.94 -36.75
C ASN A 39 -0.29 -14.61 -36.68
N LEU A 40 -0.78 -13.66 -35.86
CA LEU A 40 -0.11 -12.39 -35.57
C LEU A 40 1.30 -12.63 -35.00
N VAL A 41 1.40 -13.49 -33.97
CA VAL A 41 2.68 -13.82 -33.33
C VAL A 41 3.64 -14.45 -34.35
N ARG A 42 3.18 -15.37 -35.19
CA ARG A 42 4.02 -16.03 -36.20
C ARG A 42 4.54 -15.04 -37.25
N ARG A 43 3.71 -14.08 -37.68
CA ARG A 43 4.06 -13.07 -38.70
C ARG A 43 5.03 -12.02 -38.19
N ARG A 44 4.82 -11.53 -36.98
CA ARG A 44 5.60 -10.44 -36.37
C ARG A 44 6.58 -10.92 -35.30
N ARG A 45 6.90 -12.22 -35.24
CA ARG A 45 7.82 -12.80 -34.22
C ARG A 45 9.14 -12.07 -34.08
N ILE A 46 9.72 -11.59 -35.19
CA ILE A 46 11.00 -10.84 -35.17
C ILE A 46 10.80 -9.46 -34.53
N PHE A 47 9.69 -8.79 -34.83
CA PHE A 47 9.37 -7.49 -34.22
C PHE A 47 9.08 -7.63 -32.72
N ILE A 48 8.23 -8.60 -32.35
CA ILE A 48 7.92 -8.89 -30.93
C ILE A 48 9.19 -9.27 -30.18
N ALA A 49 10.03 -10.16 -30.75
CA ALA A 49 11.30 -10.55 -30.13
C ALA A 49 12.25 -9.36 -29.93
N LYS A 50 12.34 -8.43 -30.89
CA LYS A 50 13.16 -7.21 -30.75
C LYS A 50 12.65 -6.33 -29.61
N VAL A 51 11.34 -6.12 -29.50
CA VAL A 51 10.73 -5.31 -28.42
C VAL A 51 10.95 -5.97 -27.06
N VAL A 52 10.71 -7.27 -26.95
CA VAL A 52 10.96 -8.05 -25.72
C VAL A 52 12.43 -8.00 -25.33
N LEU A 53 13.34 -8.25 -26.28
CA LEU A 53 14.79 -8.24 -26.02
C LEU A 53 15.27 -6.86 -25.58
N ALA A 54 14.87 -5.79 -26.28
CA ALA A 54 15.26 -4.43 -25.92
C ALA A 54 14.71 -4.01 -24.54
N GLY A 55 13.44 -4.32 -24.27
CA GLY A 55 12.80 -4.00 -23.01
C GLY A 55 13.37 -4.78 -21.82
N THR A 56 13.57 -6.10 -21.98
CA THR A 56 14.19 -6.96 -20.95
C THR A 56 15.64 -6.59 -20.69
N LEU A 57 16.42 -6.26 -21.73
CA LEU A 57 17.80 -5.78 -21.58
C LEU A 57 17.82 -4.47 -20.78
N LEU A 58 16.95 -3.51 -21.13
CA LEU A 58 16.87 -2.22 -20.45
C LEU A 58 16.46 -2.39 -18.97
N THR A 59 15.44 -3.20 -18.68
CA THR A 59 15.01 -3.47 -17.30
C THR A 59 16.03 -4.28 -16.53
N GLY A 60 16.73 -5.23 -17.18
CA GLY A 60 17.82 -5.98 -16.57
C GLY A 60 18.95 -5.06 -16.13
N VAL A 61 19.43 -4.21 -17.04
CA VAL A 61 20.44 -3.18 -16.72
C VAL A 61 19.97 -2.30 -15.56
N ALA A 62 18.73 -1.80 -15.59
CA ALA A 62 18.18 -1.00 -14.50
C ALA A 62 18.11 -1.77 -13.17
N ALA A 63 17.73 -3.05 -13.18
CA ALA A 63 17.64 -3.89 -11.99
C ALA A 63 19.02 -4.17 -11.34
N PHE A 64 20.09 -4.24 -12.13
CA PHE A 64 21.46 -4.35 -11.61
C PHE A 64 22.04 -3.00 -11.13
N VAL A 65 21.49 -1.89 -11.63
CA VAL A 65 21.87 -0.53 -11.22
C VAL A 65 21.31 -0.16 -9.85
N VAL A 66 20.10 -0.60 -9.51
CA VAL A 66 19.50 -0.34 -8.20
C VAL A 66 20.30 -1.07 -7.11
N PRO A 67 20.82 -0.38 -6.08
CA PRO A 67 21.62 -1.02 -5.04
C PRO A 67 20.74 -2.01 -4.24
N PRO A 68 21.29 -3.17 -3.86
CA PRO A 68 20.61 -4.07 -2.94
C PRO A 68 20.43 -3.36 -1.60
N ALA A 69 19.23 -3.48 -1.04
CA ALA A 69 18.95 -2.96 0.28
C ALA A 69 19.01 -4.12 1.28
N TYR A 70 19.66 -3.91 2.40
CA TYR A 70 19.76 -4.82 3.53
C TYR A 70 18.97 -4.26 4.70
N THR A 71 18.28 -5.12 5.42
CA THR A 71 17.49 -4.70 6.58
C THR A 71 17.99 -5.45 7.80
N ALA A 72 18.50 -4.71 8.79
CA ALA A 72 18.88 -5.25 10.08
C ALA A 72 17.75 -5.00 11.10
N THR A 73 17.49 -5.95 11.98
CA THR A 73 16.37 -5.91 12.93
C THR A 73 16.83 -6.25 14.33
N ALA A 74 16.51 -5.41 15.32
CA ALA A 74 16.66 -5.70 16.74
C ALA A 74 15.30 -5.76 17.42
N GLN A 75 15.20 -6.56 18.48
CA GLN A 75 13.99 -6.73 19.28
C GLN A 75 14.34 -6.49 20.75
N PHE A 76 13.57 -5.64 21.42
CA PHE A 76 13.64 -5.49 22.87
C PHE A 76 12.25 -5.59 23.48
N MET A 77 12.20 -6.08 24.71
CA MET A 77 10.97 -6.26 25.46
C MET A 77 10.89 -5.19 26.55
N PHE A 78 9.74 -4.55 26.64
CA PHE A 78 9.42 -3.62 27.72
C PHE A 78 8.47 -4.29 28.70
N GLU A 79 8.79 -4.26 30.00
CA GLU A 79 7.90 -4.80 31.02
C GLU A 79 7.06 -3.67 31.62
N PRO A 80 5.75 -3.59 31.30
CA PRO A 80 4.89 -2.51 31.77
C PRO A 80 4.72 -2.57 33.30
N THR A 81 4.76 -1.41 33.95
CA THR A 81 4.57 -1.33 35.40
C THR A 81 3.16 -1.78 35.78
N GLN A 82 2.97 -2.39 36.96
CA GLN A 82 1.64 -2.85 37.42
C GLN A 82 0.56 -1.74 37.35
N ALA A 83 0.93 -0.49 37.63
CA ALA A 83 0.05 0.67 37.51
C ALA A 83 -0.41 0.93 36.05
N GLN A 84 0.46 0.70 35.07
CA GLN A 84 0.16 0.89 33.63
C GLN A 84 -0.73 -0.23 33.10
N MET A 85 -0.52 -1.46 33.59
CA MET A 85 -1.36 -2.62 33.27
C MET A 85 -2.79 -2.46 33.85
N ALA A 86 -2.91 -2.02 35.10
CA ALA A 86 -4.21 -1.79 35.74
C ALA A 86 -5.04 -0.68 35.06
N ALA A 87 -4.37 0.30 34.46
CA ALA A 87 -5.02 1.41 33.74
C ALA A 87 -5.40 1.08 32.29
N GLY A 88 -5.04 -0.10 31.76
CA GLY A 88 -5.31 -0.46 30.35
C GLY A 88 -4.56 0.39 29.31
N LEU A 89 -3.50 1.09 29.71
CA LEU A 89 -2.80 2.09 28.89
C LEU A 89 -1.69 1.49 27.99
N LEU A 90 -1.61 0.17 27.87
CA LEU A 90 -0.53 -0.52 27.16
C LEU A 90 -0.30 0.03 25.74
N GLU A 91 -1.37 0.24 24.97
CA GLU A 91 -1.28 0.76 23.59
C GLU A 91 -0.71 2.18 23.57
N THR A 92 -1.20 3.07 24.44
CA THR A 92 -0.70 4.45 24.55
C THR A 92 0.76 4.53 25.03
N VAL A 93 1.18 3.60 25.90
CA VAL A 93 2.57 3.52 26.38
C VAL A 93 3.48 3.06 25.25
N VAL A 94 3.07 2.04 24.48
CA VAL A 94 3.84 1.57 23.33
C VAL A 94 3.94 2.64 22.26
N ASP A 95 2.84 3.34 21.92
CA ASP A 95 2.84 4.45 20.97
C ASP A 95 3.76 5.58 21.42
N THR A 96 3.79 5.88 22.72
CA THR A 96 4.74 6.86 23.28
C THR A 96 6.18 6.41 23.09
N HIS A 97 6.50 5.13 23.34
CA HIS A 97 7.85 4.60 23.11
C HIS A 97 8.23 4.66 21.63
N ILE A 98 7.32 4.26 20.73
CA ILE A 98 7.53 4.33 19.28
C ILE A 98 7.79 5.78 18.84
N ALA A 99 6.93 6.72 19.26
CA ALA A 99 7.07 8.14 18.93
C ALA A 99 8.38 8.73 19.48
N THR A 100 8.79 8.33 20.69
CA THR A 100 10.06 8.78 21.27
C THR A 100 11.25 8.23 20.51
N LEU A 101 11.22 6.97 20.05
CA LEU A 101 12.29 6.35 19.26
C LEU A 101 12.44 6.99 17.88
N THR A 102 11.35 7.45 17.28
CA THR A 102 11.36 8.13 15.97
C THR A 102 11.60 9.64 16.06
N SER A 103 11.72 10.20 17.27
CA SER A 103 11.85 11.65 17.47
C SER A 103 13.18 12.20 16.94
N ASP A 104 13.12 13.36 16.28
CA ASP A 104 14.26 14.11 15.74
C ASP A 104 15.41 14.28 16.73
N ALA A 105 15.10 14.64 17.98
CA ALA A 105 16.10 14.86 19.00
C ALA A 105 16.90 13.57 19.28
N ARG A 106 16.20 12.42 19.34
CA ARG A 106 16.81 11.12 19.63
C ARG A 106 17.70 10.65 18.49
N LEU A 107 17.20 10.80 17.27
CA LEU A 107 17.94 10.45 16.06
C LEU A 107 19.21 11.32 15.91
N ARG A 108 19.16 12.61 16.26
CA ARG A 108 20.36 13.47 16.28
C ARG A 108 21.39 13.03 17.32
N ASP A 109 20.98 12.57 18.49
CA ASP A 109 21.91 12.07 19.49
C ASP A 109 22.63 10.80 19.02
N VAL A 110 21.90 9.88 18.37
CA VAL A 110 22.48 8.70 17.75
C VAL A 110 23.47 9.10 16.65
N LEU A 111 23.12 10.06 15.79
CA LEU A 111 24.04 10.59 14.76
C LEU A 111 25.31 11.20 15.33
N LYS A 112 25.25 11.81 16.53
CA LYS A 112 26.43 12.35 17.21
C LYS A 112 27.31 11.27 17.83
N ALA A 113 26.71 10.17 18.30
CA ALA A 113 27.42 9.06 18.92
C ALA A 113 28.04 8.07 17.92
N LEU A 114 27.44 7.93 16.72
CA LEU A 114 27.91 7.02 15.67
C LEU A 114 29.40 7.19 15.29
N PRO A 115 29.93 8.42 15.11
CA PRO A 115 31.33 8.63 14.77
C PRO A 115 32.30 8.10 15.81
N ASP A 116 31.92 7.98 17.08
CA ASP A 116 32.83 7.56 18.16
C ASP A 116 32.97 6.03 18.26
N LEU A 117 32.06 5.29 17.65
CA LEU A 117 32.06 3.82 17.68
C LEU A 117 33.19 3.25 16.81
N PRO A 118 34.07 2.38 17.35
CA PRO A 118 35.16 1.79 16.58
C PRO A 118 34.66 0.93 15.41
N GLN A 119 33.54 0.22 15.61
CA GLN A 119 32.90 -0.60 14.56
C GLN A 119 32.39 0.27 13.41
N TYR A 120 31.80 1.44 13.71
CA TYR A 120 31.29 2.35 12.68
C TYR A 120 32.43 3.00 11.89
N LYS A 121 33.51 3.44 12.56
CA LYS A 121 34.71 4.00 11.91
C LYS A 121 35.33 3.04 10.90
N ALA A 122 35.41 1.75 11.22
CA ALA A 122 35.95 0.74 10.31
C ALA A 122 35.10 0.58 9.03
N VAL A 123 33.77 0.58 9.18
CA VAL A 123 32.82 0.46 8.07
C VAL A 123 32.79 1.73 7.23
N SER A 124 32.74 2.91 7.87
CA SER A 124 32.73 4.19 7.15
C SER A 124 34.04 4.44 6.39
N ALA A 125 35.19 4.10 6.97
CA ALA A 125 36.47 4.16 6.28
C ALA A 125 36.51 3.25 5.03
N ARG A 126 35.93 2.03 5.14
CA ARG A 126 35.76 1.13 3.99
C ARG A 126 34.86 1.73 2.91
N ALA A 127 33.70 2.28 3.30
CA ALA A 127 32.76 2.90 2.36
C ALA A 127 33.38 4.11 1.63
N VAL A 128 34.10 4.98 2.36
CA VAL A 128 34.82 6.13 1.79
C VAL A 128 35.91 5.66 0.82
N SER A 129 36.66 4.60 1.16
CA SER A 129 37.67 4.04 0.26
C SER A 129 37.09 3.40 -1.01
N GLN A 130 35.89 2.81 -0.93
CA GLN A 130 35.17 2.28 -2.09
C GLN A 130 34.61 3.39 -2.99
N MET A 131 34.16 4.51 -2.40
CA MET A 131 33.78 5.70 -3.18
C MET A 131 34.97 6.32 -3.92
N ALA A 132 36.18 6.24 -3.35
CA ALA A 132 37.40 6.74 -3.99
C ALA A 132 37.85 5.89 -5.19
N ASN A 133 37.51 4.60 -5.23
CA ASN A 133 37.81 3.67 -6.35
C ASN A 133 36.54 2.95 -6.82
N PRO A 134 35.68 3.60 -7.63
CA PRO A 134 34.42 3.01 -8.07
C PRO A 134 34.66 1.77 -8.92
N THR A 135 33.98 0.67 -8.56
CA THR A 135 34.02 -0.58 -9.33
C THR A 135 33.45 -0.38 -10.74
N LEU A 136 33.75 -1.28 -11.67
CA LEU A 136 33.19 -1.25 -13.04
C LEU A 136 31.65 -1.14 -13.05
N GLY A 137 30.99 -1.78 -12.08
CA GLY A 137 29.55 -1.65 -11.85
C GLY A 137 29.13 -0.23 -11.45
N ASP A 138 29.87 0.42 -10.55
CA ASP A 138 29.58 1.79 -10.12
C ASP A 138 29.87 2.83 -11.21
N ARG A 139 30.86 2.58 -12.07
CA ARG A 139 31.13 3.40 -13.26
C ARG A 139 30.01 3.29 -14.30
N LEU A 140 29.53 2.08 -14.58
CA LEU A 140 28.37 1.85 -15.45
C LEU A 140 27.11 2.49 -14.87
N ARG A 141 26.87 2.35 -13.55
CA ARG A 141 25.81 3.05 -12.82
C ARG A 141 25.90 4.57 -12.96
N GLY A 142 27.09 5.15 -12.75
CA GLY A 142 27.33 6.58 -12.90
C GLY A 142 27.00 7.09 -14.31
N SER A 143 27.36 6.32 -15.35
CA SER A 143 27.05 6.67 -16.74
C SER A 143 25.54 6.56 -17.07
N LEU A 144 24.86 5.53 -16.57
CA LEU A 144 23.42 5.32 -16.79
C LEU A 144 22.57 6.34 -16.02
N VAL A 145 22.97 6.68 -14.79
CA VAL A 145 22.36 7.76 -14.00
C VAL A 145 22.67 9.12 -14.62
N ALA A 146 23.83 9.34 -15.23
CA ALA A 146 24.13 10.57 -15.97
C ALA A 146 23.27 10.70 -17.25
N ILE A 147 23.00 9.61 -17.96
CA ILE A 147 22.06 9.58 -19.10
C ILE A 147 20.62 9.89 -18.62
N GLY A 148 20.20 9.30 -17.48
CA GLY A 148 18.89 9.58 -16.87
C GLY A 148 18.76 10.97 -16.23
N LYS A 149 19.84 11.52 -15.66
CA LYS A 149 19.93 12.89 -15.16
C LYS A 149 19.99 13.89 -16.32
N GLY A 150 20.63 13.55 -17.44
CA GLY A 150 20.55 14.34 -18.67
C GLY A 150 19.11 14.57 -19.16
N LEU A 151 18.19 13.64 -18.86
CA LEU A 151 16.75 13.75 -19.10
C LEU A 151 15.96 14.41 -17.94
N LYS A 152 16.55 14.53 -16.73
CA LYS A 152 15.92 15.10 -15.51
C LYS A 152 16.53 16.43 -15.04
N ASN A 153 17.56 16.96 -15.69
CA ASN A 153 18.30 18.17 -15.31
C ASN A 153 17.51 19.48 -15.45
N VAL A 154 16.18 19.45 -15.44
CA VAL A 154 15.33 20.66 -15.37
C VAL A 154 14.95 21.02 -13.93
N VAL A 155 15.01 20.12 -12.95
CA VAL A 155 14.67 20.46 -11.56
C VAL A 155 15.44 19.55 -10.60
N LEU A 156 16.42 20.08 -9.85
CA LEU A 156 16.75 19.73 -8.45
C LEU A 156 17.93 20.61 -7.98
N PRO A 157 17.86 21.21 -6.77
CA PRO A 157 18.85 22.15 -6.26
C PRO A 157 20.13 21.45 -5.74
N SER A 158 21.24 22.19 -5.73
CA SER A 158 22.52 21.80 -5.13
C SER A 158 22.37 21.54 -3.61
N PRO A 159 23.00 20.49 -3.05
CA PRO A 159 22.96 20.23 -1.61
C PRO A 159 23.72 21.31 -0.81
N ASN A 160 23.26 21.57 0.42
CA ASN A 160 23.80 22.61 1.30
C ASN A 160 25.21 22.22 1.86
N PRO A 161 26.09 23.19 2.16
CA PRO A 161 27.47 22.93 2.62
C PRO A 161 27.63 22.00 3.85
N PRO A 162 26.75 21.97 4.87
CA PRO A 162 26.87 20.99 5.96
C PRO A 162 26.51 19.54 5.58
N GLU A 163 25.71 19.32 4.52
CA GLU A 163 25.34 17.98 4.06
C GLU A 163 26.49 17.30 3.28
N ALA A 164 27.31 18.09 2.60
CA ALA A 164 28.48 17.59 1.87
C ALA A 164 29.56 17.02 2.80
N LEU A 165 29.76 17.62 3.99
CA LEU A 165 30.70 17.14 5.01
C LEU A 165 30.19 15.87 5.71
N GLN A 166 28.87 15.74 5.90
CA GLN A 166 28.25 14.53 6.46
C GLN A 166 28.32 13.35 5.47
N ALA A 167 28.11 13.63 4.18
CA ALA A 167 28.32 12.66 3.11
C ALA A 167 29.78 12.20 3.01
N ALA A 168 30.76 13.09 3.24
CA ALA A 168 32.18 12.76 3.23
C ALA A 168 32.59 11.82 4.39
N ASN A 169 31.93 11.90 5.54
CA ASN A 169 32.16 11.02 6.70
C ASN A 169 31.29 9.74 6.70
N GLY A 170 30.49 9.53 5.65
CA GLY A 170 29.61 8.37 5.52
C GLY A 170 28.44 8.35 6.50
N LEU A 171 28.09 9.48 7.14
CA LEU A 171 26.91 9.58 8.01
C LEU A 171 25.63 9.72 7.18
N PRO A 172 24.56 8.99 7.52
CA PRO A 172 23.25 9.22 6.93
C PRO A 172 22.70 10.59 7.38
N SER A 173 22.04 11.31 6.49
CA SER A 173 21.29 12.52 6.87
C SER A 173 20.12 12.15 7.79
N LEU A 174 19.67 13.10 8.61
CA LEU A 174 18.56 12.88 9.55
C LEU A 174 17.30 12.37 8.84
N ASP A 175 16.96 12.96 7.69
CA ASP A 175 15.78 12.57 6.91
C ASP A 175 15.95 11.22 6.22
N ALA A 176 17.16 10.91 5.75
CA ALA A 176 17.48 9.58 5.24
C ALA A 176 17.33 8.53 6.34
N MET A 177 17.80 8.80 7.55
CA MET A 177 17.72 7.90 8.69
C MET A 177 16.27 7.68 9.15
N LYS A 178 15.45 8.74 9.21
CA LYS A 178 14.01 8.62 9.50
C LYS A 178 13.27 7.74 8.49
N ASN A 179 13.50 7.95 7.20
CA ASN A 179 12.79 7.22 6.14
C ASN A 179 13.20 5.74 6.04
N SER A 180 14.38 5.40 6.56
CA SER A 180 14.91 4.02 6.56
C SER A 180 14.71 3.28 7.88
N LEU A 181 14.34 3.99 8.95
CA LEU A 181 14.03 3.40 10.26
C LEU A 181 12.54 3.05 10.34
N LEU A 182 12.25 1.77 10.61
CA LEU A 182 10.91 1.25 10.80
C LEU A 182 10.81 0.67 12.21
N VAL A 183 9.98 1.28 13.05
CA VAL A 183 9.69 0.80 14.40
C VAL A 183 8.28 0.21 14.40
N ARG A 184 8.13 -1.06 14.78
CA ARG A 184 6.85 -1.76 14.78
C ARG A 184 6.69 -2.61 16.03
N GLN A 185 5.50 -2.60 16.61
CA GLN A 185 5.11 -3.54 17.65
C GLN A 185 4.77 -4.91 17.04
N GLU A 186 5.25 -6.00 17.65
CA GLU A 186 5.00 -7.35 17.16
C GLU A 186 3.70 -7.92 17.78
N ARG A 187 2.64 -8.09 16.98
CA ARG A 187 1.37 -8.77 17.36
C ARG A 187 0.71 -8.32 18.69
N ARG A 188 0.65 -7.01 18.98
CA ARG A 188 0.16 -6.46 20.27
C ARG A 188 0.89 -7.01 21.51
N SER A 189 2.10 -7.53 21.32
CA SER A 189 2.96 -7.98 22.43
C SER A 189 3.80 -6.82 22.98
N ASN A 190 4.47 -7.08 24.09
CA ASN A 190 5.43 -6.15 24.72
C ASN A 190 6.77 -6.06 23.97
N VAL A 191 6.87 -6.63 22.77
CA VAL A 191 8.08 -6.64 21.94
C VAL A 191 8.00 -5.56 20.88
N ILE A 192 8.99 -4.67 20.89
CA ILE A 192 9.18 -3.64 19.88
C ILE A 192 10.32 -4.08 18.97
N SER A 193 10.01 -4.20 17.69
CA SER A 193 10.98 -4.47 16.63
C SER A 193 11.42 -3.16 15.99
N ILE A 194 12.73 -2.93 15.95
CA ILE A 194 13.36 -1.79 15.26
C ILE A 194 14.13 -2.34 14.07
N SER A 195 13.77 -1.88 12.88
CA SER A 195 14.38 -2.28 11.63
C SER A 195 15.01 -1.08 10.94
N TYR A 196 16.21 -1.22 10.41
CA TYR A 196 16.85 -0.16 9.61
C TYR A 196 17.28 -0.70 8.25
N ARG A 197 16.99 0.07 7.19
CA ARG A 197 17.30 -0.29 5.81
C ARG A 197 18.49 0.49 5.27
N ASP A 198 19.53 -0.22 4.84
CA ASP A 198 20.75 0.39 4.32
C ASP A 198 21.35 -0.39 3.13
N VAL A 199 22.26 0.22 2.37
CA VAL A 199 23.04 -0.42 1.30
C VAL A 199 24.13 -1.32 1.88
N ASP A 200 24.69 -0.96 3.04
CA ASP A 200 25.72 -1.75 3.73
C ASP A 200 25.10 -2.56 4.89
N PRO A 201 25.22 -3.90 4.89
CA PRO A 201 24.59 -4.75 5.90
C PRO A 201 25.19 -4.54 7.30
N GLU A 202 26.50 -4.28 7.39
CA GLU A 202 27.18 -4.02 8.67
C GLU A 202 26.75 -2.67 9.25
N ARG A 203 26.67 -1.62 8.42
CA ARG A 203 26.23 -0.29 8.85
C ARG A 203 24.80 -0.33 9.38
N ALA A 204 23.91 -1.09 8.73
CA ALA A 204 22.54 -1.26 9.19
C ALA A 204 22.46 -1.86 10.60
N ALA A 205 23.23 -2.93 10.88
CA ALA A 205 23.23 -3.58 12.19
C ALA A 205 23.79 -2.66 13.28
N ILE A 206 24.87 -1.92 13.00
CA ILE A 206 25.49 -0.98 13.94
C ILE A 206 24.50 0.14 14.31
N ILE A 207 23.83 0.74 13.31
CA ILE A 207 22.88 1.83 13.55
C ILE A 207 21.72 1.35 14.43
N VAL A 208 21.12 0.19 14.12
CA VAL A 208 20.01 -0.34 14.93
C VAL A 208 20.45 -0.63 16.36
N ASN A 209 21.60 -1.28 16.54
CA ASN A 209 22.13 -1.58 17.87
C ASN A 209 22.39 -0.30 18.66
N GLN A 210 22.94 0.73 18.02
CA GLN A 210 23.17 2.02 18.67
C GLN A 210 21.86 2.71 19.08
N VAL A 211 20.83 2.68 18.23
CA VAL A 211 19.50 3.23 18.55
C VAL A 211 18.91 2.52 19.78
N VAL A 212 18.98 1.19 19.82
CA VAL A 212 18.48 0.39 20.94
C VAL A 212 19.26 0.69 22.22
N GLN A 213 20.59 0.64 22.18
CA GLN A 213 21.44 0.90 23.35
C GLN A 213 21.19 2.30 23.91
N THR A 214 21.22 3.33 23.07
CA THR A 214 20.96 4.72 23.50
C THR A 214 19.59 4.89 24.16
N HIS A 215 18.59 4.11 23.72
CA HIS A 215 17.26 4.13 24.32
C HIS A 215 17.22 3.41 25.66
N VAL A 216 17.82 2.21 25.75
CA VAL A 216 17.89 1.41 26.97
C VAL A 216 18.68 2.13 28.06
N ASP A 217 19.81 2.75 27.72
CA ASP A 217 20.63 3.53 28.64
C ASP A 217 19.81 4.66 29.24
N ARG A 218 19.05 5.40 28.41
CA ARG A 218 18.19 6.50 28.88
C ARG A 218 17.01 6.05 29.73
N LEU A 219 16.43 4.90 29.43
CA LEU A 219 15.38 4.33 30.27
C LEU A 219 15.96 3.95 31.64
N THR A 220 17.16 3.36 31.64
CA THR A 220 17.89 3.02 32.86
C THR A 220 18.23 4.27 33.67
N ASP A 221 18.76 5.31 33.04
CA ASP A 221 19.07 6.60 33.67
C ASP A 221 17.82 7.25 34.28
N ARG A 222 16.69 7.27 33.56
CA ARG A 222 15.43 7.83 34.08
C ARG A 222 14.92 7.04 35.28
N MET A 223 15.00 5.72 35.23
CA MET A 223 14.57 4.85 36.34
C MET A 223 15.48 5.04 37.55
N GLN A 224 16.79 5.17 37.34
CA GLN A 224 17.74 5.50 38.41
C GLN A 224 17.43 6.87 39.02
N GLN A 225 17.20 7.91 38.20
CA GLN A 225 16.83 9.24 38.68
C GLN A 225 15.52 9.22 39.49
N GLN A 226 14.52 8.45 39.06
CA GLN A 226 13.27 8.30 39.80
C GLN A 226 13.48 7.55 41.13
N ALA A 227 14.28 6.48 41.12
CA ALA A 227 14.64 5.75 42.33
C ALA A 227 15.42 6.63 43.33
N ASP A 228 16.37 7.42 42.84
CA ASP A 228 17.16 8.35 43.65
C ASP A 228 16.29 9.48 44.21
N ALA A 229 15.36 10.02 43.42
CA ALA A 229 14.41 11.03 43.89
C ALA A 229 13.45 10.47 44.95
N LEU A 230 12.93 9.26 44.77
CA LEU A 230 12.10 8.57 45.76
C LEU A 230 12.87 8.30 47.04
N ARG A 231 14.12 7.82 46.92
CA ARG A 231 15.02 7.57 48.05
C ARG A 231 15.31 8.85 48.83
N THR A 232 15.67 9.94 48.13
CA THR A 232 15.91 11.24 48.76
C THR A 232 14.65 11.77 49.45
N GLY A 233 13.49 11.58 48.83
CA GLY A 233 12.20 11.94 49.42
C GLY A 233 11.86 11.14 50.69
N LEU A 234 12.13 9.84 50.70
CA LEU A 234 11.96 8.99 51.88
C LEU A 234 12.96 9.32 52.98
N ASP A 235 14.22 9.58 52.64
CA ASP A 235 15.26 9.98 53.60
C ASP A 235 14.88 11.30 54.30
N ASN A 236 14.39 12.29 53.55
CA ASN A 236 13.89 13.55 54.12
C ASN A 236 12.68 13.35 55.04
N ARG A 237 11.71 12.50 54.64
CA ARG A 237 10.57 12.16 55.48
C ARG A 237 10.99 11.42 56.75
N LEU A 238 11.97 10.53 56.65
CA LEU A 238 12.50 9.79 57.79
C LEU A 238 13.13 10.75 58.81
N ILE A 239 13.93 11.71 58.36
CA ILE A 239 14.51 12.74 59.24
C ILE A 239 13.41 13.54 59.94
N GLN A 240 12.38 13.97 59.20
CA GLN A 240 11.26 14.71 59.77
C GLN A 240 10.49 13.87 60.80
N SER A 241 10.15 12.62 60.47
CA SER A 241 9.42 11.73 61.37
C SER A 241 10.25 11.30 62.59
N GLN A 242 11.58 11.19 62.46
CA GLN A 242 12.48 10.96 63.60
C GLN A 242 12.46 12.16 64.57
N ALA A 243 12.53 13.39 64.06
CA ALA A 243 12.43 14.59 64.90
C ALA A 243 11.06 14.71 65.59
N GLU A 244 9.97 14.34 64.90
CA GLU A 244 8.62 14.28 65.48
C GLU A 244 8.51 13.23 66.58
N LEU A 245 9.13 12.06 66.39
CA LEU A 245 9.21 11.00 67.42
C LEU A 245 10.00 11.47 68.64
N GLU A 246 11.18 12.05 68.44
CA GLU A 246 11.99 12.60 69.53
C GLU A 246 11.24 13.67 70.33
N ALA A 247 10.53 14.57 69.65
CA ALA A 247 9.70 15.58 70.31
C ALA A 247 8.53 14.97 71.09
N ALA A 248 7.89 13.92 70.57
CA ALA A 248 6.80 13.23 71.24
C ALA A 248 7.29 12.45 72.47
N ASP A 249 8.44 11.76 72.36
CA ASP A 249 9.07 11.06 73.47
C ASP A 249 9.55 12.02 74.56
N GLU A 250 10.12 13.17 74.19
CA GLU A 250 10.55 14.19 75.15
C GLU A 250 9.35 14.82 75.87
N ALA A 251 8.26 15.12 75.17
CA ALA A 251 7.02 15.60 75.79
C ALA A 251 6.45 14.58 76.78
N LEU A 252 6.49 13.29 76.44
CA LEU A 252 6.07 12.21 77.34
C LEU A 252 6.98 12.10 78.56
N ARG A 253 8.31 12.13 78.37
CA ARG A 253 9.29 12.09 79.47
C ARG A 253 9.15 13.28 80.40
N ALA A 254 9.02 14.49 79.86
CA ALA A 254 8.80 15.71 80.63
C ALA A 254 7.50 15.63 81.44
N HIS A 255 6.42 15.07 80.87
CA HIS A 255 5.16 14.89 81.58
C HIS A 255 5.27 13.86 82.71
N VAL A 256 5.96 12.73 82.45
CA VAL A 256 6.20 11.67 83.45
C VAL A 256 7.13 12.14 84.57
N SER A 257 8.18 12.90 84.26
CA SER A 257 9.10 13.44 85.27
C SER A 257 8.46 14.51 86.14
N ALA A 258 7.56 15.32 85.58
CA ALA A 258 6.84 16.36 86.32
C ALA A 258 5.77 15.81 87.27
N HIS A 259 5.10 14.70 86.93
CA HIS A 259 3.92 14.25 87.68
C HIS A 259 3.98 12.80 88.26
N GLY A 260 5.10 12.08 88.12
CA GLY A 260 5.31 10.79 88.81
C GLY A 260 4.50 9.59 88.29
N THR A 261 4.63 8.44 88.95
CA THR A 261 4.03 7.15 88.54
C THR A 261 2.74 6.81 89.32
N PRO A 262 1.74 6.15 88.70
CA PRO A 262 0.33 6.18 89.12
C PRO A 262 -0.06 5.17 90.23
N SER A 263 0.83 4.85 91.17
CA SER A 263 0.59 3.75 92.14
C SER A 263 -0.34 4.10 93.31
N ALA A 264 -0.80 5.35 93.47
CA ALA A 264 -1.52 5.81 94.67
C ALA A 264 -3.06 5.76 94.58
N ASP A 265 -3.61 5.47 93.40
CA ASP A 265 -4.98 5.91 93.06
C ASP A 265 -6.09 4.90 93.38
N ALA A 266 -5.77 3.61 93.44
CA ALA A 266 -6.73 2.60 93.91
C ALA A 266 -7.11 2.85 95.39
N ALA A 267 -6.14 3.31 96.18
CA ALA A 267 -6.34 3.66 97.58
C ALA A 267 -7.20 4.92 97.74
N ALA A 268 -7.03 5.94 96.88
CA ALA A 268 -7.81 7.19 96.97
C ALA A 268 -9.31 6.99 96.65
N GLY A 269 -9.63 6.16 95.66
CA GLY A 269 -11.01 5.78 95.33
C GLY A 269 -11.69 4.97 96.45
N GLU A 270 -10.94 4.09 97.11
CA GLU A 270 -11.43 3.33 98.27
C GLU A 270 -11.58 4.20 99.51
N LEU A 271 -10.63 5.10 99.76
CA LEU A 271 -10.66 6.07 100.87
C LEU A 271 -11.82 7.08 100.74
N THR A 272 -12.14 7.53 99.52
CA THR A 272 -13.31 8.40 99.27
C THR A 272 -14.63 7.66 99.50
N ALA A 273 -14.73 6.41 99.06
CA ALA A 273 -15.91 5.59 99.31
C ALA A 273 -16.11 5.32 100.82
N GLU A 274 -15.03 5.07 101.56
CA GLU A 274 -15.07 4.84 103.00
C GLU A 274 -15.41 6.11 103.79
N THR A 275 -14.78 7.25 103.47
CA THR A 275 -15.10 8.53 104.12
C THR A 275 -16.53 9.01 103.82
N SER A 276 -17.07 8.75 102.63
CA SER A 276 -18.47 9.00 102.33
C SER A 276 -19.42 8.14 103.17
N ARG A 277 -19.10 6.87 103.41
CA ARG A 277 -19.88 6.02 104.33
C ARG A 277 -19.84 6.55 105.76
N GLN A 278 -18.68 7.00 106.23
CA GLN A 278 -18.52 7.60 107.57
C GLN A 278 -19.31 8.90 107.71
N LEU A 279 -19.32 9.76 106.68
CA LEU A 279 -20.12 10.99 106.68
C LEU A 279 -21.62 10.69 106.82
N GLU A 280 -22.14 9.72 106.06
CA GLU A 280 -23.56 9.35 106.14
C GLU A 280 -23.95 8.86 107.54
N LEU A 281 -23.08 8.08 108.18
CA LEU A 281 -23.27 7.63 109.56
C LEU A 281 -23.28 8.80 110.55
N VAL A 282 -22.29 9.69 110.49
CA VAL A 282 -22.19 10.89 111.36
C VAL A 282 -23.42 11.78 111.18
N ARG A 283 -23.85 11.99 109.93
CA ARG A 283 -25.01 12.80 109.59
C ARG A 283 -26.31 12.23 110.15
N SER A 284 -26.50 10.92 110.03
CA SER A 284 -27.69 10.24 110.59
C SER A 284 -27.81 10.41 112.11
N GLU A 285 -26.68 10.43 112.79
CA GLU A 285 -26.61 10.47 114.24
C GLU A 285 -26.70 11.89 114.81
N LEU A 286 -26.19 12.86 114.04
CA LEU A 286 -26.41 14.28 114.25
C LEU A 286 -27.90 14.63 114.15
N LEU A 287 -28.60 14.14 113.12
CA LEU A 287 -30.04 14.37 112.96
C LEU A 287 -30.83 13.86 114.16
N ARG A 288 -30.54 12.65 114.64
CA ARG A 288 -31.18 12.08 115.83
C ARG A 288 -30.96 12.93 117.08
N ARG A 289 -29.74 13.43 117.31
CA ARG A 289 -29.43 14.29 118.46
C ARG A 289 -30.09 15.66 118.36
N GLN A 290 -30.16 16.23 117.16
CA GLN A 290 -30.84 17.49 116.91
C GLN A 290 -32.35 17.38 117.17
N GLU A 291 -33.00 16.34 116.65
CA GLU A 291 -34.41 16.07 116.93
C GLU A 291 -34.67 15.94 118.44
N ARG A 292 -33.80 15.22 119.15
CA ARG A 292 -33.90 15.08 120.61
C ARG A 292 -33.73 16.42 121.33
N LEU A 293 -32.75 17.23 120.93
CA LEU A 293 -32.53 18.56 121.49
C LEU A 293 -33.75 19.46 121.25
N GLU A 294 -34.32 19.44 120.05
CA GLU A 294 -35.54 20.18 119.72
C GLU A 294 -36.74 19.73 120.53
N GLN A 295 -36.92 18.41 120.71
CA GLN A 295 -37.99 17.86 121.54
C GLN A 295 -37.84 18.31 123.00
N VAL A 296 -36.62 18.28 123.55
CA VAL A 296 -36.35 18.78 124.92
C VAL A 296 -36.65 20.28 125.02
N ARG A 297 -36.20 21.10 124.05
CA ARG A 297 -36.49 22.55 124.02
C ARG A 297 -37.99 22.84 123.91
N LYS A 298 -38.74 22.11 123.07
CA LYS A 298 -40.21 22.23 122.95
C LYS A 298 -40.93 21.88 124.26
N LEU A 299 -40.43 20.87 124.98
CA LEU A 299 -40.98 20.48 126.28
C LEU A 299 -40.65 21.48 127.41
N GLN A 300 -39.49 22.13 127.35
CA GLN A 300 -39.14 23.24 128.25
C GLN A 300 -40.04 24.48 128.01
N LEU A 301 -40.25 24.85 126.76
CA LEU A 301 -41.10 25.99 126.37
C LEU A 301 -42.58 25.81 126.73
N SER A 302 -43.04 24.56 126.84
CA SER A 302 -44.43 24.23 127.19
C SER A 302 -44.67 24.03 128.70
N GLY A 303 -43.65 24.27 129.56
CA GLY A 303 -43.80 24.19 131.02
C GLY A 303 -44.08 22.79 131.57
N ALA A 304 -43.63 21.74 130.87
CA ALA A 304 -43.89 20.35 131.24
C ALA A 304 -43.19 19.94 132.56
N PRO A 305 -43.75 19.00 133.34
CA PRO A 305 -43.16 18.55 134.60
C PRO A 305 -41.75 17.98 134.39
N PRO A 306 -40.80 18.25 135.32
CA PRO A 306 -39.38 17.94 135.16
C PRO A 306 -39.07 16.45 134.98
N GLU A 307 -39.99 15.56 135.39
CA GLU A 307 -39.86 14.11 135.22
C GLU A 307 -39.91 13.66 133.74
N LYS A 308 -40.69 14.32 132.87
CA LYS A 308 -40.76 13.96 131.44
C LYS A 308 -39.51 14.42 130.68
N ILE A 309 -38.95 15.56 131.09
CA ILE A 309 -37.70 16.10 130.54
C ILE A 309 -36.53 15.19 130.94
N ASP A 310 -36.48 14.75 132.19
CA ASP A 310 -35.42 13.85 132.67
C ASP A 310 -35.54 12.43 132.07
N ALA A 311 -36.76 11.92 131.82
CA ALA A 311 -36.96 10.65 131.12
C ALA A 311 -36.40 10.66 129.69
N LEU A 312 -36.65 11.75 128.94
CA LEU A 312 -36.11 11.94 127.59
C LEU A 312 -34.62 12.28 127.57
N LEU A 313 -34.02 12.72 128.68
CA LEU A 313 -32.56 12.88 128.81
C LEU A 313 -31.88 11.58 129.25
N ARG A 314 -32.59 10.67 129.93
CA ARG A 314 -32.09 9.36 130.39
C ARG A 314 -32.14 8.25 129.34
N GLU A 315 -32.91 8.41 128.27
CA GLU A 315 -33.02 7.37 127.26
C GLU A 315 -31.62 7.07 126.67
N PRO A 316 -31.09 5.85 126.85
CA PRO A 316 -29.76 5.51 126.38
C PRO A 316 -29.78 5.63 124.87
N LEU A 317 -28.91 6.47 124.32
CA LEU A 317 -28.69 6.50 122.87
C LEU A 317 -28.28 5.08 122.47
N VAL A 318 -29.17 4.37 121.78
CA VAL A 318 -28.90 3.03 121.26
C VAL A 318 -27.81 3.19 120.21
N GLY A 319 -26.56 3.05 120.66
CA GLY A 319 -25.36 3.26 119.87
C GLY A 319 -24.32 2.19 120.16
N THR A 320 -24.72 0.94 120.42
CA THR A 320 -23.78 -0.19 120.53
C THR A 320 -23.06 -0.49 119.21
N GLN A 321 -23.50 0.10 118.09
CA GLN A 321 -22.76 0.09 116.82
C GLN A 321 -21.80 1.29 116.68
N PHE A 322 -22.06 2.41 117.34
CA PHE A 322 -21.25 3.64 117.22
C PHE A 322 -19.90 3.53 117.94
N ALA A 323 -19.86 2.92 119.13
CA ALA A 323 -18.61 2.69 119.86
C ALA A 323 -17.63 1.78 119.11
N ARG A 324 -18.13 0.98 118.16
CA ARG A 324 -17.32 0.08 117.33
C ARG A 324 -16.93 0.70 115.98
N ALA A 325 -17.69 1.69 115.49
CA ALA A 325 -17.45 2.36 114.21
C ALA A 325 -16.62 3.64 114.33
N VAL A 326 -16.54 4.27 115.51
CA VAL A 326 -15.89 5.58 115.72
C VAL A 326 -14.79 5.53 116.80
N ALA A 327 -14.26 4.35 117.12
CA ALA A 327 -13.07 4.27 117.98
C ALA A 327 -11.88 4.95 117.28
N PRO A 328 -11.22 5.95 117.90
CA PRO A 328 -10.06 6.59 117.32
C PRO A 328 -8.91 5.59 117.19
N ILE A 329 -8.25 5.65 116.04
CA ILE A 329 -6.88 5.17 115.83
C ILE A 329 -5.97 6.05 116.69
N THR A 330 -5.90 5.83 118.00
CA THR A 330 -4.83 6.30 118.88
C THR A 330 -4.96 5.69 120.28
N ALA A 331 -3.89 4.98 120.67
CA ALA A 331 -3.45 4.64 122.04
C ALA A 331 -3.70 3.21 122.58
N PRO A 332 -2.75 2.67 123.38
CA PRO A 332 -2.39 1.26 123.46
C PRO A 332 -3.02 0.49 124.63
N GLU A 333 -2.92 -0.83 124.52
CA GLU A 333 -3.30 -1.86 125.48
C GLU A 333 -2.90 -1.54 126.94
N SER A 334 -3.87 -1.68 127.85
CA SER A 334 -3.61 -2.06 129.24
C SER A 334 -4.87 -2.68 129.84
N GLN A 335 -4.84 -4.01 129.99
CA GLN A 335 -5.82 -4.78 130.75
C GLN A 335 -5.32 -4.91 132.19
N ALA A 336 -6.13 -4.45 133.14
CA ALA A 336 -6.00 -4.78 134.56
C ALA A 336 -7.40 -4.98 135.16
N ASP A 337 -7.80 -6.25 135.19
CA ASP A 337 -8.33 -7.01 136.32
C ASP A 337 -9.15 -6.36 137.48
N VAL A 338 -10.25 -7.06 137.77
CA VAL A 338 -10.79 -7.46 139.10
C VAL A 338 -11.91 -6.64 139.79
N ASN A 339 -13.06 -7.33 139.86
CA ASN A 339 -14.08 -7.46 140.92
C ASN A 339 -14.98 -6.31 141.38
N SER A 340 -16.28 -6.56 141.12
CA SER A 340 -17.37 -6.77 142.10
C SER A 340 -17.41 -5.94 143.40
N GLY A 341 -18.46 -5.15 143.53
CA GLY A 341 -18.93 -4.60 144.81
C GLY A 341 -20.25 -3.86 144.66
N THR A 342 -21.34 -4.53 145.05
CA THR A 342 -22.73 -4.03 145.18
C THR A 342 -22.81 -2.74 146.02
N ILE A 343 -23.74 -1.84 145.70
CA ILE A 343 -24.78 -1.28 146.59
C ILE A 343 -25.66 -0.32 145.79
N ALA A 344 -26.96 -0.57 145.87
CA ALA A 344 -28.02 0.29 145.40
C ALA A 344 -28.01 1.64 146.15
N ALA A 345 -28.07 2.74 145.42
CA ALA A 345 -28.52 4.03 145.95
C ALA A 345 -29.30 4.77 144.86
N LYS A 346 -30.62 4.87 145.05
CA LYS A 346 -31.50 5.87 144.42
C LYS A 346 -30.91 7.26 144.70
N PRO A 347 -30.58 8.08 143.70
CA PRO A 347 -30.39 9.50 143.92
C PRO A 347 -31.67 10.23 143.51
N THR A 348 -32.24 10.89 144.51
CA THR A 348 -33.28 11.89 144.42
C THR A 348 -32.90 12.94 143.36
N VAL A 349 -33.82 13.20 142.44
CA VAL A 349 -33.71 14.15 141.34
C VAL A 349 -33.60 15.57 141.91
N SER A 350 -32.47 16.24 141.68
CA SER A 350 -32.33 17.68 141.84
C SER A 350 -32.29 18.33 140.45
N GLY A 351 -33.06 19.40 140.23
CA GLY A 351 -33.17 20.08 138.93
C GLY A 351 -31.86 20.61 138.34
N ALA A 352 -30.77 20.63 139.12
CA ALA A 352 -29.43 20.98 138.65
C ALA A 352 -28.81 19.93 137.70
N ASP A 353 -29.21 18.65 137.80
CA ASP A 353 -28.65 17.57 136.98
C ASP A 353 -29.20 17.58 135.54
N SER A 354 -30.42 18.09 135.34
CA SER A 354 -31.05 18.20 134.01
C SER A 354 -30.40 19.26 133.12
N GLU A 355 -29.97 20.40 133.69
CA GLU A 355 -29.30 21.47 132.94
C GLU A 355 -27.92 21.02 132.45
N GLN A 356 -27.16 20.32 133.29
CA GLN A 356 -25.86 19.77 132.89
C GLN A 356 -25.99 18.73 131.77
N ARG A 357 -27.05 17.91 131.76
CA ARG A 357 -27.29 16.93 130.69
C ARG A 357 -27.71 17.58 129.38
N LEU A 358 -28.50 18.65 129.44
CA LEU A 358 -28.85 19.41 128.25
C LEU A 358 -27.63 20.10 127.64
N GLN A 359 -26.78 20.72 128.46
CA GLN A 359 -25.51 21.31 127.99
C GLN A 359 -24.60 20.27 127.35
N ARG A 360 -24.56 19.04 127.89
CA ARG A 360 -23.83 17.92 127.26
C ARG A 360 -24.42 17.55 125.91
N LEU A 361 -25.75 17.48 125.78
CA LEU A 361 -26.40 17.16 124.50
C LEU A 361 -26.20 18.28 123.45
N GLU A 362 -26.24 19.54 123.86
CA GLU A 362 -25.92 20.69 123.00
C GLU A 362 -24.47 20.64 122.53
N HIS A 363 -23.53 20.38 123.46
CA HIS A 363 -22.13 20.19 123.12
C HIS A 363 -21.92 19.01 122.16
N ASP A 364 -22.60 17.88 122.38
CA ASP A 364 -22.54 16.73 121.48
C ASP A 364 -23.03 17.09 120.07
N VAL A 365 -24.16 17.79 119.93
CA VAL A 365 -24.67 18.23 118.61
C VAL A 365 -23.64 19.09 117.88
N ASP A 366 -22.96 20.01 118.57
CA ASP A 366 -21.95 20.86 117.96
C ASP A 366 -20.68 20.09 117.60
N VAL A 367 -20.26 19.11 118.42
CA VAL A 367 -19.14 18.20 118.10
C VAL A 367 -19.45 17.41 116.82
N PHE A 368 -20.64 16.84 116.70
CA PHE A 368 -21.03 16.07 115.50
C PHE A 368 -21.18 16.97 114.25
N ARG A 369 -21.59 18.24 114.39
CA ARG A 369 -21.65 19.20 113.28
C ARG A 369 -20.26 19.52 112.73
N LEU A 370 -19.31 19.74 113.63
CA LEU A 370 -17.91 19.97 113.24
C LEU A 370 -17.33 18.74 112.56
N GLN A 371 -17.67 17.53 113.03
CA GLN A 371 -17.27 16.29 112.38
C GLN A 371 -17.86 16.15 110.97
N GLU A 372 -19.17 16.41 110.77
CA GLU A 372 -19.82 16.38 109.45
C GLU A 372 -19.13 17.34 108.47
N HIS A 373 -18.89 18.58 108.87
CA HIS A 373 -18.19 19.56 108.04
C HIS A 373 -16.76 19.11 107.70
N SER A 374 -16.00 18.61 108.68
CA SER A 374 -14.63 18.13 108.45
C SER A 374 -14.56 16.95 107.47
N LEU A 375 -15.55 16.04 107.53
CA LEU A 375 -15.64 14.89 106.63
C LEU A 375 -16.10 15.33 105.22
N ALA A 376 -17.04 16.26 105.11
CA ALA A 376 -17.48 16.81 103.84
C ALA A 376 -16.36 17.57 103.10
N GLU A 377 -15.58 18.39 103.81
CA GLU A 377 -14.40 19.07 103.26
C GLU A 377 -13.31 18.07 102.83
N ARG A 378 -13.14 16.98 103.59
CA ARG A 378 -12.20 15.91 103.23
C ARG A 378 -12.63 15.18 101.96
N ILE A 379 -13.92 14.92 101.77
CA ILE A 379 -14.43 14.32 100.53
C ILE A 379 -14.24 15.29 99.35
N ALA A 380 -14.56 16.57 99.52
CA ALA A 380 -14.40 17.58 98.46
C ALA A 380 -12.94 17.73 98.02
N SER A 381 -12.00 17.75 98.96
CA SER A 381 -10.56 17.81 98.65
C SER A 381 -10.06 16.53 97.97
N LEU A 382 -10.53 15.35 98.39
CA LEU A 382 -10.19 14.08 97.74
C LEU A 382 -10.78 13.97 96.32
N GLN A 383 -11.99 14.47 96.08
CA GLN A 383 -12.61 14.50 94.76
C GLN A 383 -11.91 15.47 93.81
N ALA A 384 -11.53 16.66 94.30
CA ALA A 384 -10.74 17.62 93.53
C ALA A 384 -9.36 17.05 93.15
N ALA A 385 -8.70 16.36 94.08
CA ALA A 385 -7.45 15.65 93.81
C ALA A 385 -7.64 14.53 92.76
N SER A 386 -8.69 13.71 92.90
CA SER A 386 -8.99 12.62 91.95
C SER A 386 -9.34 13.12 90.54
N GLY A 387 -10.02 14.26 90.42
CA GLY A 387 -10.36 14.88 89.14
C GLY A 387 -9.14 15.41 88.38
N ALA A 388 -8.16 15.98 89.11
CA ALA A 388 -6.89 16.41 88.55
C ALA A 388 -6.06 15.20 88.04
N ASP A 389 -6.03 14.09 88.79
CA ASP A 389 -5.34 12.87 88.38
C ASP A 389 -5.95 12.24 87.11
N LEU A 390 -7.29 12.24 86.99
CA LEU A 390 -7.97 11.75 85.79
C LEU A 390 -7.64 12.59 84.54
N ALA A 391 -7.53 13.91 84.69
CA ALA A 391 -7.12 14.80 83.60
C ALA A 391 -5.68 14.52 83.17
N GLN A 392 -4.77 14.37 84.13
CA GLN A 392 -3.37 14.02 83.90
C GLN A 392 -3.21 12.67 83.19
N ARG A 393 -3.98 11.64 83.59
CA ARG A 393 -3.99 10.32 82.93
C ARG A 393 -4.41 10.39 81.47
N ARG A 394 -5.44 11.19 81.15
CA ARG A 394 -5.89 11.37 79.77
C ARG A 394 -4.81 12.05 78.92
N GLU A 395 -4.19 13.10 79.45
CA GLU A 395 -3.10 13.79 78.76
C GLU A 395 -1.93 12.83 78.50
N ARG A 396 -1.50 12.07 79.51
CA ARG A 396 -0.48 11.03 79.36
C ARG A 396 -0.85 10.00 78.29
N GLN A 397 -2.07 9.48 78.30
CA GLN A 397 -2.51 8.52 77.25
C GLN A 397 -2.48 9.13 75.86
N THR A 398 -2.79 10.43 75.72
CA THR A 398 -2.67 11.10 74.41
C THR A 398 -1.22 11.25 73.98
N LEU A 399 -0.30 11.54 74.90
CA LEU A 399 1.14 11.62 74.63
C LEU A 399 1.72 10.24 74.26
N GLU A 400 1.36 9.19 75.01
CA GLU A 400 1.77 7.80 74.71
C GLU A 400 1.28 7.35 73.33
N ARG A 401 0.02 7.67 72.97
CA ARG A 401 -0.51 7.39 71.63
C ARG A 401 0.24 8.14 70.53
N ARG A 402 0.64 9.39 70.77
CA ARG A 402 1.43 10.17 69.80
C ARG A 402 2.82 9.58 69.61
N ALA A 403 3.51 9.24 70.69
CA ALA A 403 4.83 8.61 70.64
C ALA A 403 4.80 7.26 69.90
N THR A 404 3.82 6.40 70.21
CA THR A 404 3.65 5.11 69.51
C THR A 404 3.33 5.26 68.03
N THR A 405 2.41 6.17 67.68
CA THR A 405 2.07 6.44 66.27
C THR A 405 3.29 6.95 65.49
N ALA A 406 4.08 7.87 66.07
CA ALA A 406 5.30 8.36 65.45
C ALA A 406 6.34 7.24 65.26
N ALA A 407 6.49 6.35 66.27
CA ALA A 407 7.40 5.22 66.19
C ALA A 407 7.00 4.21 65.11
N ASP A 408 5.70 3.97 64.94
CA ASP A 408 5.17 3.08 63.90
C ASP A 408 5.41 3.65 62.50
N VAL A 409 5.19 4.95 62.28
CA VAL A 409 5.49 5.62 61.01
C VAL A 409 6.97 5.50 60.65
N VAL A 410 7.88 5.73 61.61
CA VAL A 410 9.33 5.57 61.38
C VAL A 410 9.66 4.12 61.03
N ARG A 411 9.07 3.13 61.70
CA ARG A 411 9.29 1.71 61.43
C ARG A 411 8.83 1.32 60.03
N ASP A 412 7.67 1.83 59.60
CA ASP A 412 7.12 1.58 58.26
C ASP A 412 7.99 2.23 57.18
N LEU A 413 8.46 3.47 57.38
CA LEU A 413 9.38 4.15 56.46
C LEU A 413 10.71 3.41 56.32
N LEU A 414 11.29 2.92 57.43
CA LEU A 414 12.51 2.10 57.40
C LEU A 414 12.31 0.79 56.63
N ARG A 415 11.14 0.16 56.78
CA ARG A 415 10.78 -1.06 56.04
C ARG A 415 10.68 -0.79 54.55
N GLN A 416 10.07 0.32 54.14
CA GLN A 416 10.02 0.76 52.74
C GLN A 416 11.42 1.07 52.19
N GLN A 417 12.29 1.72 52.97
CA GLN A 417 13.66 2.01 52.57
C GLN A 417 14.48 0.74 52.36
N GLN A 418 14.29 -0.29 53.19
CA GLN A 418 14.94 -1.60 53.02
C GLN A 418 14.48 -2.31 51.74
N GLN A 419 13.18 -2.27 51.42
CA GLN A 419 12.63 -2.86 50.19
C GLN A 419 13.19 -2.19 48.92
N LEU A 420 13.47 -0.88 48.97
CA LEU A 420 14.07 -0.15 47.85
C LEU A 420 15.58 -0.41 47.66
N LYS A 421 16.26 -1.04 48.63
CA LYS A 421 17.67 -1.40 48.50
C LYS A 421 17.91 -2.64 47.66
N ASP A 422 16.89 -3.46 47.39
CA ASP A 422 17.01 -4.64 46.54
C ASP A 422 16.91 -4.25 45.06
N PRO A 423 18.01 -4.29 44.28
CA PRO A 423 18.08 -3.72 42.92
C PRO A 423 17.44 -4.62 41.84
N SER A 424 16.56 -5.55 42.21
CA SER A 424 16.33 -6.80 41.45
C SER A 424 15.26 -6.75 40.36
N SER A 425 14.93 -5.60 39.77
CA SER A 425 14.03 -5.57 38.60
C SER A 425 14.30 -4.40 37.66
N THR A 426 15.36 -4.51 36.87
CA THR A 426 15.53 -3.67 35.68
C THR A 426 14.50 -4.13 34.63
N GLY A 427 13.34 -3.47 34.57
CA GLY A 427 12.19 -3.84 33.72
C GLY A 427 12.39 -3.67 32.19
N VAL A 428 13.64 -3.64 31.73
CA VAL A 428 14.01 -3.51 30.31
C VAL A 428 15.04 -4.58 29.99
N GLN A 429 14.66 -5.59 29.20
CA GLN A 429 15.56 -6.63 28.73
C GLN A 429 15.65 -6.61 27.21
N ILE A 430 16.89 -6.56 26.71
CA ILE A 430 17.17 -6.69 25.28
C ILE A 430 17.00 -8.18 24.93
N LEU A 431 16.03 -8.48 24.07
CA LEU A 431 15.68 -9.85 23.70
C LEU A 431 16.64 -10.38 22.60
N ALA A 432 16.92 -9.54 21.60
CA ALA A 432 17.84 -9.84 20.51
C ALA A 432 18.50 -8.58 19.95
N GLN A 433 19.83 -8.58 19.88
CA GLN A 433 20.59 -7.55 19.17
C GLN A 433 20.48 -7.74 17.64
N ALA A 434 20.63 -6.66 16.88
CA ALA A 434 20.62 -6.72 15.42
C ALA A 434 21.83 -7.50 14.91
N SER A 435 21.54 -8.56 14.14
CA SER A 435 22.54 -9.33 13.41
C SER A 435 22.78 -8.77 12.01
N VAL A 436 23.98 -9.00 11.46
CA VAL A 436 24.34 -8.56 10.11
C VAL A 436 23.55 -9.40 9.08
N PRO A 437 22.66 -8.78 8.28
CA PRO A 437 21.82 -9.52 7.34
C PRO A 437 22.66 -10.14 6.22
N GLN A 438 22.52 -11.46 6.04
CA GLN A 438 23.27 -12.23 5.03
C GLN A 438 22.65 -12.17 3.63
N ARG A 439 21.39 -11.72 3.51
CA ARG A 439 20.67 -11.63 2.23
C ARG A 439 20.04 -10.24 2.10
N PRO A 440 20.04 -9.66 0.88
CA PRO A 440 19.35 -8.41 0.64
C PRO A 440 17.84 -8.58 0.77
N SER A 441 17.18 -7.60 1.36
CA SER A 441 15.73 -7.51 1.48
C SER A 441 15.05 -6.96 0.22
N SER A 442 15.82 -6.48 -0.75
CA SER A 442 15.31 -6.10 -2.07
C SER A 442 14.87 -7.33 -2.87
N LEU A 443 13.83 -7.18 -3.70
CA LEU A 443 13.39 -8.23 -4.61
C LEU A 443 14.55 -8.66 -5.51
N SER A 444 14.66 -9.98 -5.78
CA SER A 444 15.72 -10.51 -6.62
C SER A 444 15.69 -9.86 -8.02
N PRO A 445 16.84 -9.48 -8.61
CA PRO A 445 16.88 -8.90 -9.96
C PRO A 445 16.16 -9.74 -11.02
N TYR A 446 16.16 -11.07 -10.87
CA TYR A 446 15.48 -12.01 -11.75
C TYR A 446 13.96 -11.80 -11.82
N LEU A 447 13.33 -11.36 -10.73
CA LEU A 447 11.89 -11.11 -10.70
C LEU A 447 11.55 -9.91 -11.59
N TYR A 448 12.33 -8.82 -11.54
CA TYR A 448 12.16 -7.68 -12.44
C TYR A 448 12.35 -8.06 -13.91
N ILE A 449 13.33 -8.90 -14.22
CA ILE A 449 13.58 -9.38 -15.59
C ILE A 449 12.40 -10.22 -16.09
N SER A 450 11.88 -11.14 -15.27
CA SER A 450 10.74 -11.98 -15.66
C SER A 450 9.46 -11.17 -15.84
N ALA A 451 9.17 -10.21 -14.95
CA ALA A 451 8.04 -9.31 -15.06
C ALA A 451 8.15 -8.41 -16.31
N ALA A 452 9.35 -7.89 -16.59
CA ALA A 452 9.61 -7.10 -17.79
C ALA A 452 9.38 -7.92 -19.07
N MET A 453 9.86 -9.17 -19.11
CA MET A 453 9.67 -10.05 -20.27
C MET A 453 8.20 -10.24 -20.61
N ILE A 454 7.36 -10.48 -19.59
CA ILE A 454 5.91 -10.63 -19.76
C ILE A 454 5.28 -9.30 -20.22
N ALA A 455 5.62 -8.19 -19.56
CA ALA A 455 5.07 -6.87 -19.89
C ALA A 455 5.43 -6.43 -21.32
N PHE A 456 6.70 -6.59 -21.73
CA PHE A 456 7.14 -6.23 -23.08
C PHE A 456 6.64 -7.22 -24.14
N ALA A 457 6.35 -8.48 -23.79
CA ALA A 457 5.70 -9.42 -24.72
C ALA A 457 4.26 -8.98 -25.00
N ALA A 458 3.51 -8.58 -23.96
CA ALA A 458 2.16 -8.04 -24.11
C ALA A 458 2.16 -6.73 -24.92
N LEU A 459 3.05 -5.79 -24.60
CA LEU A 459 3.20 -4.53 -25.34
C LEU A 459 3.64 -4.76 -26.79
N GLY A 460 4.59 -5.65 -27.03
CA GLY A 460 5.05 -6.03 -28.37
C GLY A 460 3.93 -6.67 -29.20
N GLY A 461 3.11 -7.52 -28.58
CA GLY A 461 1.92 -8.10 -29.20
C GLY A 461 0.87 -7.05 -29.54
N GLY A 462 0.59 -6.12 -28.62
CA GLY A 462 -0.33 -5.00 -28.84
C GLY A 462 0.12 -4.10 -29.99
N ALA A 463 1.38 -3.68 -29.98
CA ALA A 463 1.97 -2.86 -31.06
C ALA A 463 1.96 -3.59 -32.41
N ALA A 464 2.25 -4.90 -32.42
CA ALA A 464 2.15 -5.71 -33.63
C ALA A 464 0.72 -5.76 -34.19
N SER A 465 -0.28 -5.88 -33.31
CA SER A 465 -1.70 -5.89 -33.72
C SER A 465 -2.11 -4.55 -34.35
N VAL A 466 -1.67 -3.43 -33.78
CA VAL A 466 -1.92 -2.09 -34.36
C VAL A 466 -1.26 -1.96 -35.73
N LEU A 467 0.01 -2.36 -35.86
CA LEU A 467 0.73 -2.33 -37.14
C LEU A 467 0.07 -3.20 -38.21
N GLU A 468 -0.56 -4.31 -37.84
CA GLU A 468 -1.31 -5.16 -38.77
C GLU A 468 -2.66 -4.55 -39.14
N ARG A 469 -3.37 -3.90 -38.20
CA ARG A 469 -4.63 -3.18 -38.49
C ARG A 469 -4.43 -1.96 -39.40
N MET A 470 -3.26 -1.33 -39.35
CA MET A 470 -2.90 -0.22 -40.25
C MET A 470 -2.60 -0.67 -41.68
N ASP A 471 -2.32 -1.96 -41.89
CA ASP A 471 -2.01 -2.52 -43.20
C ASP A 471 -3.31 -2.87 -43.96
N ARG A 472 -3.80 -1.91 -44.75
CA ARG A 472 -5.02 -2.03 -45.57
C ARG A 472 -4.77 -2.59 -46.99
N SER A 473 -3.72 -3.40 -47.18
CA SER A 473 -3.40 -3.97 -48.50
C SER A 473 -4.30 -5.16 -48.87
N LEU A 474 -4.62 -5.31 -50.17
CA LEU A 474 -5.41 -6.42 -50.70
C LEU A 474 -4.55 -7.69 -50.82
N ARG A 475 -5.02 -8.81 -50.22
CA ARG A 475 -4.25 -10.05 -50.12
C ARG A 475 -4.98 -11.35 -50.48
N SER A 476 -6.30 -11.32 -50.71
CA SER A 476 -7.10 -12.51 -51.07
C SER A 476 -8.10 -12.19 -52.18
N GLU A 477 -8.43 -13.21 -52.96
CA GLU A 477 -9.46 -13.15 -54.00
C GLU A 477 -10.82 -12.75 -53.42
N ARG A 478 -11.21 -13.34 -52.28
CA ARG A 478 -12.48 -13.03 -51.60
C ARG A 478 -12.51 -11.60 -51.10
N GLU A 479 -11.42 -11.18 -50.46
CA GLU A 479 -11.26 -9.83 -49.93
C GLU A 479 -11.32 -8.78 -51.05
N LEU A 480 -10.68 -9.07 -52.18
CA LEU A 480 -10.72 -8.24 -53.37
C LEU A 480 -12.14 -8.16 -53.94
N ALA A 481 -12.82 -9.30 -54.10
CA ALA A 481 -14.17 -9.34 -54.65
C ALA A 481 -15.18 -8.59 -53.78
N THR A 482 -15.09 -8.74 -52.45
CA THR A 482 -15.95 -8.01 -51.51
C THR A 482 -15.65 -6.51 -51.46
N THR A 483 -14.37 -6.11 -51.59
CA THR A 483 -13.97 -4.70 -51.49
C THR A 483 -14.27 -3.93 -52.77
N LEU A 484 -14.01 -4.53 -53.93
CA LEU A 484 -14.14 -3.86 -55.22
C LEU A 484 -15.50 -4.10 -55.90
N GLY A 485 -16.31 -5.05 -55.41
CA GLY A 485 -17.60 -5.39 -56.01
C GLY A 485 -17.52 -6.03 -57.40
N ILE A 486 -16.33 -6.52 -57.79
CA ILE A 486 -16.06 -7.16 -59.08
C ILE A 486 -15.50 -8.57 -58.87
N GLY A 487 -15.76 -9.47 -59.82
CA GLY A 487 -15.25 -10.85 -59.76
C GLY A 487 -13.72 -10.89 -59.89
N CYS A 488 -13.08 -11.66 -59.00
CA CYS A 488 -11.67 -11.99 -59.15
C CYS A 488 -11.54 -13.26 -60.01
N ILE A 489 -10.83 -13.18 -61.14
CA ILE A 489 -10.64 -14.29 -62.07
C ILE A 489 -9.61 -15.29 -61.53
N GLY A 490 -8.61 -14.80 -60.79
CA GLY A 490 -7.58 -15.62 -60.19
C GLY A 490 -6.37 -14.82 -59.72
N LEU A 491 -5.34 -15.56 -59.33
CA LEU A 491 -4.06 -15.02 -58.87
C LEU A 491 -2.90 -15.48 -59.73
N VAL A 492 -2.03 -14.53 -60.06
CA VAL A 492 -0.79 -14.74 -60.83
C VAL A 492 0.39 -14.57 -59.88
N PRO A 493 1.22 -15.61 -59.66
CA PRO A 493 2.35 -15.52 -58.76
C PRO A 493 3.40 -14.53 -59.27
N GLU A 494 4.27 -14.09 -58.37
CA GLU A 494 5.46 -13.35 -58.78
C GLU A 494 6.39 -14.29 -59.58
N ALA A 495 6.77 -13.87 -60.78
CA ALA A 495 7.74 -14.61 -61.58
C ALA A 495 9.06 -14.67 -60.79
N GLU A 496 9.59 -15.86 -60.56
CA GLU A 496 10.90 -16.01 -59.93
C GLU A 496 11.96 -15.47 -60.90
N GLU A 497 12.69 -14.42 -60.50
CA GLU A 497 13.82 -13.88 -61.26
C GLU A 497 14.97 -14.91 -61.25
N GLY A 498 14.89 -15.90 -62.13
CA GLY A 498 15.99 -16.80 -62.42
C GLY A 498 17.05 -16.05 -63.22
N ARG A 499 18.13 -15.60 -62.57
CA ARG A 499 19.36 -15.22 -63.29
C ARG A 499 19.94 -16.48 -63.93
N TYR A 500 19.81 -16.61 -65.25
CA TYR A 500 20.67 -17.47 -66.04
C TYR A 500 21.34 -16.63 -67.13
N ASN A 501 22.66 -16.47 -67.04
CA ASN A 501 23.52 -15.83 -68.04
C ASN A 501 23.14 -14.41 -68.52
N GLY A 502 22.65 -13.53 -67.63
CA GLY A 502 22.72 -12.07 -67.85
C GLY A 502 21.90 -11.46 -69.00
N ARG A 503 21.02 -12.23 -69.68
CA ARG A 503 20.10 -11.73 -70.72
C ARG A 503 18.65 -11.92 -70.29
N TRP A 504 17.86 -10.86 -70.39
CA TRP A 504 16.40 -10.89 -70.22
C TRP A 504 15.78 -11.55 -71.45
N ARG A 505 15.43 -12.83 -71.36
CA ARG A 505 14.51 -13.48 -72.32
C ARG A 505 13.13 -13.52 -71.68
N LEU A 506 12.07 -13.37 -72.49
CA LEU A 506 10.78 -13.98 -72.14
C LEU A 506 11.07 -15.43 -71.75
N PRO A 507 10.74 -15.88 -70.54
CA PRO A 507 11.08 -17.22 -70.13
C PRO A 507 10.42 -18.18 -71.11
N GLU A 508 11.17 -19.03 -71.78
CA GLU A 508 10.60 -20.15 -72.55
C GLU A 508 9.88 -21.15 -71.61
N CYS A 509 10.08 -21.04 -70.30
CA CYS A 509 9.25 -21.64 -69.25
C CYS A 509 9.26 -20.71 -68.03
N PRO A 510 8.25 -19.85 -67.83
CA PRO A 510 7.96 -19.32 -66.51
C PRO A 510 7.79 -20.49 -65.53
N SER A 511 7.95 -20.25 -64.23
CA SER A 511 7.81 -21.35 -63.28
C SER A 511 6.46 -22.07 -63.51
N PRO A 512 6.37 -23.41 -63.39
CA PRO A 512 5.13 -24.15 -63.61
C PRO A 512 3.88 -23.52 -62.95
N PRO A 513 3.94 -22.93 -61.74
CA PRO A 513 2.77 -22.25 -61.16
C PRO A 513 2.42 -20.91 -61.82
N TYR A 514 3.37 -20.20 -62.44
CA TYR A 514 3.12 -18.95 -63.15
C TYR A 514 2.41 -19.18 -64.48
N ASP A 515 2.90 -20.12 -65.29
CA ASP A 515 2.25 -20.48 -66.56
C ASP A 515 0.84 -20.96 -66.34
N GLN A 516 0.65 -21.90 -65.42
CA GLN A 516 -0.68 -22.43 -65.11
C GLN A 516 -1.65 -21.34 -64.63
N ALA A 517 -1.15 -20.35 -63.87
CA ALA A 517 -1.95 -19.23 -63.43
C ALA A 517 -2.33 -18.28 -64.58
N ILE A 518 -1.41 -17.98 -65.49
CA ILE A 518 -1.69 -17.16 -66.67
C ILE A 518 -2.65 -17.87 -67.61
N GLU A 519 -2.46 -19.18 -67.84
CA GLU A 519 -3.36 -20.00 -68.67
C GLU A 519 -4.79 -19.95 -68.11
N ALA A 520 -4.95 -20.16 -66.79
CA ALA A 520 -6.25 -20.09 -66.14
C ALA A 520 -6.89 -18.69 -66.24
N VAL A 521 -6.11 -17.63 -65.99
CA VAL A 521 -6.61 -16.24 -66.08
C VAL A 521 -6.97 -15.88 -67.52
N ALA A 522 -6.14 -16.25 -68.49
CA ALA A 522 -6.34 -15.94 -69.90
C ALA A 522 -7.56 -16.70 -70.45
N ALA A 523 -7.72 -17.98 -70.12
CA ALA A 523 -8.88 -18.77 -70.52
C ALA A 523 -10.19 -18.10 -70.08
N VAL A 524 -10.32 -17.76 -68.80
CA VAL A 524 -11.52 -17.13 -68.26
C VAL A 524 -11.72 -15.71 -68.80
N ALA A 525 -10.66 -14.89 -68.85
CA ALA A 525 -10.77 -13.52 -69.33
C ALA A 525 -11.25 -13.44 -70.79
N LEU A 526 -10.71 -14.29 -71.67
CA LEU A 526 -11.06 -14.31 -73.09
C LEU A 526 -12.45 -14.92 -73.32
N GLU A 527 -12.83 -15.97 -72.57
CA GLU A 527 -14.16 -16.58 -72.63
C GLU A 527 -15.26 -15.58 -72.22
N VAL A 528 -15.06 -14.84 -71.13
CA VAL A 528 -16.05 -13.91 -70.61
C VAL A 528 -16.30 -12.72 -71.55
N ILE A 529 -15.28 -12.31 -72.30
CA ILE A 529 -15.42 -11.27 -73.33
C ILE A 529 -16.20 -11.81 -74.54
N GLN A 530 -15.97 -13.06 -74.95
CA GLN A 530 -16.62 -13.66 -76.13
C GLN A 530 -18.09 -14.07 -75.94
N HIS A 531 -18.58 -14.17 -74.70
CA HIS A 531 -19.92 -14.72 -74.37
C HIS A 531 -21.15 -13.97 -74.97
N ARG A 532 -20.95 -12.98 -75.85
CA ARG A 532 -22.01 -12.29 -76.63
C ARG A 532 -21.71 -12.16 -78.14
N GLY A 533 -20.80 -12.95 -78.68
CA GLY A 533 -20.60 -13.11 -80.14
C GLY A 533 -19.61 -12.15 -80.79
N ASP A 534 -19.51 -10.90 -80.34
CA ASP A 534 -18.71 -9.88 -81.05
C ASP A 534 -17.51 -9.32 -80.26
N GLY A 535 -17.32 -9.73 -79.00
CA GLY A 535 -16.27 -9.20 -78.14
C GLY A 535 -14.87 -9.69 -78.53
N LYS A 536 -13.97 -8.79 -78.92
CA LYS A 536 -12.57 -9.10 -79.33
C LYS A 536 -11.52 -8.26 -78.61
N ILE A 537 -11.90 -7.16 -77.94
CA ILE A 537 -10.95 -6.20 -77.38
C ILE A 537 -10.90 -6.30 -75.85
N LEU A 538 -9.74 -6.65 -75.31
CA LEU A 538 -9.47 -6.73 -73.87
C LEU A 538 -8.47 -5.63 -73.47
N ALA A 539 -8.84 -4.73 -72.56
CA ALA A 539 -7.88 -3.80 -71.95
C ALA A 539 -7.36 -4.36 -70.62
N VAL A 540 -6.05 -4.30 -70.39
CA VAL A 540 -5.40 -4.63 -69.12
C VAL A 540 -4.90 -3.34 -68.50
N THR A 541 -5.40 -2.99 -67.32
CA THR A 541 -5.03 -1.76 -66.57
C THR A 541 -4.89 -2.06 -65.08
N SER A 542 -4.48 -1.08 -64.29
CA SER A 542 -4.16 -1.21 -62.87
C SER A 542 -4.46 0.08 -62.11
N SER A 543 -4.35 0.09 -60.77
CA SER A 543 -4.45 1.34 -60.01
C SER A 543 -3.27 2.27 -60.32
N GLY A 544 -2.06 1.74 -60.28
CA GLY A 544 -0.82 2.53 -60.45
C GLY A 544 0.35 1.71 -61.03
N PRO A 545 1.57 2.29 -61.01
CA PRO A 545 2.72 1.69 -61.68
C PRO A 545 3.20 0.42 -60.99
N GLY A 546 3.78 -0.50 -61.76
CA GLY A 546 4.45 -1.69 -61.22
C GLY A 546 3.51 -2.77 -60.66
N GLU A 547 2.23 -2.76 -61.04
CA GLU A 547 1.24 -3.78 -60.67
C GLU A 547 1.20 -4.97 -61.65
N GLY A 548 2.15 -5.08 -62.58
CA GLY A 548 2.29 -6.24 -63.47
C GLY A 548 1.34 -6.28 -64.68
N LYS A 549 0.69 -5.16 -65.02
CA LYS A 549 -0.25 -5.01 -66.15
C LYS A 549 0.36 -5.46 -67.50
N THR A 550 1.59 -5.04 -67.81
CA THR A 550 2.27 -5.39 -69.07
C THR A 550 2.62 -6.88 -69.14
N ALA A 551 3.16 -7.45 -68.07
CA ALA A 551 3.49 -8.87 -67.99
C ALA A 551 2.23 -9.75 -68.11
N LEU A 552 1.12 -9.32 -67.50
CA LEU A 552 -0.18 -9.98 -67.62
C LEU A 552 -0.72 -9.91 -69.06
N ALA A 553 -0.66 -8.74 -69.70
CA ALA A 553 -1.11 -8.56 -71.09
C ALA A 553 -0.30 -9.41 -72.08
N VAL A 554 1.02 -9.44 -71.93
CA VAL A 554 1.92 -10.29 -72.75
C VAL A 554 1.62 -11.77 -72.53
N GLY A 555 1.42 -12.20 -71.28
CA GLY A 555 1.10 -13.59 -70.97
C GLY A 555 -0.23 -14.05 -71.58
N ILE A 556 -1.27 -13.21 -71.53
CA ILE A 556 -2.57 -13.49 -72.17
C ILE A 556 -2.42 -13.52 -73.69
N ALA A 557 -1.61 -12.64 -74.28
CA ALA A 557 -1.35 -12.63 -75.73
C ALA A 557 -0.61 -13.89 -76.19
N ALA A 558 0.43 -14.30 -75.45
CA ALA A 558 1.17 -15.53 -75.71
C ALA A 558 0.27 -16.77 -75.57
N TYR A 559 -0.61 -16.79 -74.56
CA TYR A 559 -1.60 -17.86 -74.40
C TYR A 559 -2.51 -17.97 -75.63
N ALA A 560 -3.15 -16.87 -76.04
CA ALA A 560 -4.06 -16.88 -77.18
C ALA A 560 -3.34 -17.25 -78.50
N ALA A 561 -2.10 -16.81 -78.69
CA ALA A 561 -1.26 -17.17 -79.83
C ALA A 561 -0.95 -18.68 -79.90
N ARG A 562 -0.70 -19.33 -78.75
CA ARG A 562 -0.47 -20.79 -78.68
C ARG A 562 -1.66 -21.61 -79.17
N PHE A 563 -2.88 -21.08 -79.05
CA PHE A 563 -4.10 -21.69 -79.60
C PHE A 563 -4.37 -21.28 -81.06
N GLN A 564 -3.34 -20.84 -81.79
CA GLN A 564 -3.41 -20.46 -83.21
C GLN A 564 -4.41 -19.33 -83.50
N ARG A 565 -4.67 -18.46 -82.52
CA ARG A 565 -5.50 -17.27 -82.70
C ARG A 565 -4.64 -16.11 -83.20
N ARG A 566 -5.20 -15.28 -84.06
CA ARG A 566 -4.54 -14.06 -84.53
C ARG A 566 -4.69 -12.99 -83.45
N VAL A 567 -3.61 -12.69 -82.75
CA VAL A 567 -3.61 -11.75 -81.63
C VAL A 567 -2.81 -10.50 -81.97
N LEU A 568 -3.36 -9.34 -81.65
CA LEU A 568 -2.65 -8.06 -81.66
C LEU A 568 -2.48 -7.54 -80.23
N LEU A 569 -1.24 -7.39 -79.78
CA LEU A 569 -0.89 -6.72 -78.53
C LEU A 569 -0.61 -5.24 -78.79
N ILE A 570 -1.39 -4.36 -78.16
CA ILE A 570 -1.23 -2.90 -78.24
C ILE A 570 -0.63 -2.41 -76.92
N CYS A 571 0.61 -1.95 -76.94
CA CYS A 571 1.28 -1.37 -75.78
C CYS A 571 1.06 0.14 -75.76
N ALA A 572 0.17 0.61 -74.88
CA ALA A 572 -0.21 2.01 -74.74
C ALA A 572 0.54 2.76 -73.61
N ASP A 573 1.37 2.04 -72.84
CA ASP A 573 2.06 2.55 -71.66
C ASP A 573 3.44 1.89 -71.47
N ALA A 574 4.24 1.86 -72.53
CA ALA A 574 5.61 1.36 -72.43
C ALA A 574 6.60 2.55 -72.42
N PRO A 575 7.20 2.92 -71.27
CA PRO A 575 8.50 3.57 -71.32
C PRO A 575 9.47 2.63 -72.05
N ARG A 576 10.38 3.18 -72.88
CA ARG A 576 11.31 2.45 -73.76
C ARG A 576 12.12 1.30 -73.11
N GLN A 577 12.07 1.12 -71.78
CA GLN A 577 12.68 0.02 -71.02
C GLN A 577 11.81 -1.23 -70.82
N ASP A 578 10.48 -1.15 -70.76
CA ASP A 578 9.61 -2.34 -70.52
C ASP A 578 9.43 -3.22 -71.77
N VAL A 579 9.79 -2.70 -72.94
CA VAL A 579 9.89 -3.47 -74.21
C VAL A 579 11.02 -4.51 -74.17
N LYS A 580 11.92 -4.47 -73.18
CA LYS A 580 12.88 -5.57 -72.94
C LYS A 580 12.21 -6.87 -72.52
N LEU A 581 11.02 -6.80 -71.90
CA LEU A 581 10.26 -7.98 -71.48
C LEU A 581 9.72 -8.78 -72.64
N THR A 582 9.68 -8.27 -73.87
CA THR A 582 9.25 -9.02 -75.06
C THR A 582 10.42 -9.65 -75.83
N GLY A 583 11.67 -9.51 -75.35
CA GLY A 583 12.85 -9.94 -76.10
C GLY A 583 13.17 -9.08 -77.32
N LEU A 584 12.45 -7.98 -77.53
CA LEU A 584 12.67 -7.02 -78.62
C LEU A 584 13.89 -6.12 -78.29
N SER A 585 15.09 -6.69 -78.26
CA SER A 585 16.32 -5.91 -78.30
C SER A 585 16.51 -5.34 -79.71
N SER A 586 16.40 -4.03 -79.84
CA SER A 586 16.95 -3.29 -80.98
C SER A 586 18.46 -3.48 -80.98
N GLU A 587 18.97 -4.31 -81.90
CA GLU A 587 20.30 -4.10 -82.47
C GLU A 587 20.14 -3.28 -83.75
N THR A 588 19.79 -2.01 -83.58
CA THR A 588 20.04 -1.00 -84.61
C THR A 588 20.58 0.23 -83.92
N ASN A 589 21.91 0.39 -84.01
CA ASN A 589 22.58 1.67 -83.88
C ASN A 589 22.01 2.60 -84.95
N LEU A 590 21.24 3.61 -84.53
CA LEU A 590 20.88 4.73 -85.39
C LEU A 590 20.97 6.01 -84.55
N ASP A 591 22.17 6.58 -84.54
CA ASP A 591 22.31 8.03 -84.62
C ASP A 591 21.56 8.50 -85.87
N SER A 592 20.47 9.26 -85.71
CA SER A 592 20.06 10.38 -86.59
C SER A 592 18.56 10.67 -86.52
N ASP A 593 18.26 11.97 -86.55
CA ASP A 593 17.03 12.58 -87.07
C ASP A 593 15.76 12.60 -86.21
N VAL A 594 15.81 13.55 -85.28
CA VAL A 594 14.69 14.45 -84.97
C VAL A 594 14.30 15.21 -86.24
N SER A 595 13.46 14.64 -87.10
CA SER A 595 12.51 15.37 -87.97
C SER A 595 11.89 14.45 -89.03
N ALA A 596 10.78 13.78 -88.71
CA ALA A 596 9.78 13.44 -89.73
C ALA A 596 8.45 13.04 -89.08
N GLN A 597 7.55 14.00 -89.15
CA GLN A 597 6.10 13.88 -89.06
C GLN A 597 5.58 12.78 -90.01
N ARG A 598 5.32 11.57 -89.48
CA ARG A 598 4.40 10.54 -90.00
C ARG A 598 4.30 9.42 -88.97
N ALA A 599 3.23 9.41 -88.18
CA ALA A 599 2.85 8.26 -87.36
C ALA A 599 2.36 7.13 -88.29
N SER A 600 3.29 6.41 -88.92
CA SER A 600 2.99 5.11 -89.49
C SER A 600 2.84 4.13 -88.32
N LEU A 601 1.61 3.64 -88.13
CA LEU A 601 1.30 2.50 -87.26
C LEU A 601 2.05 1.26 -87.81
N GLU A 602 3.33 1.12 -87.51
CA GLU A 602 4.11 -0.05 -87.90
C GLU A 602 3.77 -1.21 -86.98
N ILE A 603 2.89 -2.08 -87.48
CA ILE A 603 2.61 -3.37 -86.85
C ILE A 603 3.84 -4.26 -87.07
N ARG A 604 4.56 -4.54 -85.98
CA ARG A 604 5.71 -5.45 -86.02
C ARG A 604 5.21 -6.88 -85.82
N ARG A 605 5.45 -7.74 -86.81
CA ARG A 605 5.26 -9.18 -86.68
C ARG A 605 6.52 -9.79 -86.08
N ASP A 606 6.39 -10.46 -84.95
CA ASP A 606 7.48 -11.25 -84.38
C ASP A 606 7.18 -12.74 -84.50
N SER A 607 7.93 -13.41 -85.37
CA SER A 607 7.81 -14.86 -85.61
C SER A 607 8.16 -15.72 -84.40
N ALA A 608 8.89 -15.19 -83.40
CA ALA A 608 9.26 -15.94 -82.20
C ALA A 608 8.12 -16.02 -81.17
N LEU A 609 7.16 -15.09 -81.22
CA LEU A 609 6.11 -14.94 -80.20
C LEU A 609 4.73 -15.42 -80.65
N GLY A 610 4.51 -15.53 -81.96
CA GLY A 610 3.24 -15.99 -82.53
C GLY A 610 2.10 -14.96 -82.48
N PHE A 611 2.36 -13.70 -82.07
CA PHE A 611 1.41 -12.59 -82.07
C PHE A 611 2.03 -11.30 -82.61
N ASP A 612 1.18 -10.41 -83.13
CA ASP A 612 1.58 -9.11 -83.68
C ASP A 612 1.60 -8.05 -82.57
N CYS A 613 2.58 -7.14 -82.60
CA CYS A 613 2.73 -6.06 -81.62
C CYS A 613 2.59 -4.67 -82.26
N LEU A 614 1.88 -3.79 -81.57
CA LEU A 614 1.78 -2.37 -81.89
C LEU A 614 2.19 -1.55 -80.67
N ALA A 615 3.29 -0.82 -80.76
CA ALA A 615 3.67 0.17 -79.76
C ALA A 615 3.02 1.51 -80.09
N LEU A 616 2.36 2.13 -79.11
CA LEU A 616 1.87 3.50 -79.20
C LEU A 616 2.81 4.40 -78.41
N ASP A 617 3.36 5.41 -79.06
CA ASP A 617 4.10 6.46 -78.37
C ASP A 617 3.11 7.36 -77.62
N GLU A 618 3.13 7.24 -76.29
CA GLU A 618 2.51 8.09 -75.25
C GLU A 618 1.01 8.46 -75.38
N ILE A 619 0.16 7.78 -74.59
CA ILE A 619 -1.18 8.31 -74.19
C ILE A 619 -1.03 9.24 -72.95
N GLY A 620 -0.03 10.14 -73.01
CA GLY A 620 0.49 10.86 -71.84
C GLY A 620 -0.21 12.18 -71.50
N ASP A 621 -0.78 12.89 -72.46
CA ASP A 621 -1.31 14.24 -72.23
C ASP A 621 -2.85 14.30 -72.26
N ALA A 622 -3.43 15.09 -71.34
CA ALA A 622 -4.88 15.28 -71.22
C ALA A 622 -5.54 15.82 -72.52
N ASN A 623 -4.77 16.54 -73.35
CA ASN A 623 -5.21 17.05 -74.66
C ASN A 623 -5.07 16.02 -75.79
N THR A 624 -4.20 15.01 -75.65
CA THR A 624 -4.06 13.92 -76.65
C THR A 624 -4.99 12.75 -76.37
N ALA A 625 -5.46 12.56 -75.12
CA ALA A 625 -6.37 11.48 -74.76
C ALA A 625 -7.71 11.46 -75.55
N SER A 626 -8.26 12.63 -75.90
CA SER A 626 -9.53 12.73 -76.67
C SER A 626 -9.32 12.49 -78.17
N LEU A 627 -8.21 12.98 -78.72
CA LEU A 627 -7.79 12.83 -80.13
C LEU A 627 -7.29 11.40 -80.43
N VAL A 628 -6.48 10.84 -79.53
CA VAL A 628 -6.04 9.44 -79.58
C VAL A 628 -7.25 8.52 -79.39
N GLY A 629 -8.20 8.86 -78.52
CA GLY A 629 -9.40 8.06 -78.33
C GLY A 629 -10.23 7.86 -79.61
N SER A 630 -10.39 8.89 -80.45
CA SER A 630 -11.15 8.80 -81.71
C SER A 630 -10.36 8.18 -82.87
N GLN A 631 -9.06 8.49 -83.01
CA GLN A 631 -8.19 7.88 -84.03
C GLN A 631 -7.87 6.41 -83.73
N LEU A 632 -7.64 6.08 -82.46
CA LEU A 632 -7.46 4.71 -82.00
C LEU A 632 -8.77 3.93 -82.18
N ALA A 633 -9.93 4.49 -81.83
CA ALA A 633 -11.21 3.79 -82.03
C ALA A 633 -11.47 3.46 -83.51
N ASN A 634 -11.32 4.44 -84.41
CA ASN A 634 -11.49 4.21 -85.84
C ASN A 634 -10.46 3.21 -86.41
N SER A 635 -9.28 3.12 -85.79
CA SER A 635 -8.25 2.14 -86.18
C SER A 635 -8.52 0.76 -85.59
N LEU A 636 -9.02 0.68 -84.35
CA LEU A 636 -9.43 -0.56 -83.70
C LEU A 636 -10.57 -1.22 -84.46
N ASP A 637 -11.56 -0.44 -84.92
CA ASP A 637 -12.67 -0.97 -85.71
C ASP A 637 -12.19 -1.55 -87.05
N LYS A 638 -11.23 -0.91 -87.73
CA LYS A 638 -10.63 -1.43 -88.97
C LYS A 638 -9.75 -2.67 -88.75
N LEU A 639 -9.17 -2.82 -87.56
CA LEU A 639 -8.32 -3.95 -87.20
C LEU A 639 -9.12 -5.12 -86.59
N ARG A 640 -10.37 -4.89 -86.17
CA ARG A 640 -11.28 -5.88 -85.59
C ARG A 640 -11.57 -7.05 -86.52
N ASP A 641 -11.48 -6.85 -87.84
CA ASP A 641 -11.71 -7.89 -88.85
C ASP A 641 -10.46 -8.75 -89.11
N ARG A 642 -9.26 -8.26 -88.77
CA ARG A 642 -7.98 -8.93 -89.07
C ARG A 642 -7.48 -9.82 -87.94
N TYR A 643 -7.86 -9.52 -86.71
CA TYR A 643 -7.43 -10.24 -85.51
C TYR A 643 -8.63 -10.87 -84.80
N ASP A 644 -8.38 -12.01 -84.17
CA ASP A 644 -9.37 -12.71 -83.35
C ASP A 644 -9.44 -12.10 -81.95
N TYR A 645 -8.30 -11.64 -81.43
CA TYR A 645 -8.21 -10.91 -80.16
C TYR A 645 -7.27 -9.70 -80.27
N MET A 646 -7.66 -8.60 -79.63
CA MET A 646 -6.86 -7.39 -79.48
C MET A 646 -6.68 -7.11 -77.98
N ILE A 647 -5.44 -7.21 -77.49
CA ILE A 647 -5.12 -7.02 -76.07
C ILE A 647 -4.41 -5.69 -75.94
N ILE A 648 -4.94 -4.78 -75.12
CA ILE A 648 -4.38 -3.45 -74.90
C ILE A 648 -3.74 -3.41 -73.52
N ALA A 649 -2.41 -3.31 -73.46
CA ALA A 649 -1.69 -3.01 -72.23
C ALA A 649 -1.76 -1.50 -71.97
N ALA A 650 -2.66 -1.10 -71.09
CA ALA A 650 -2.99 0.29 -70.84
C ALA A 650 -2.30 0.84 -69.57
N PRO A 651 -2.12 2.17 -69.48
CA PRO A 651 -1.63 2.81 -68.27
C PRO A 651 -2.59 2.60 -67.10
N GLY A 652 -2.08 2.82 -65.89
CA GLY A 652 -2.86 2.78 -64.66
C GLY A 652 -3.93 3.88 -64.65
N VAL A 653 -5.02 3.63 -63.92
CA VAL A 653 -6.18 4.55 -63.85
C VAL A 653 -5.83 5.92 -63.29
N PHE A 654 -4.84 5.97 -62.39
CA PHE A 654 -4.31 7.23 -61.86
C PHE A 654 -3.16 7.82 -62.70
N GLU A 655 -2.60 7.07 -63.66
CA GLU A 655 -1.50 7.52 -64.52
C GLU A 655 -2.01 8.31 -65.73
N SER A 656 -3.07 7.83 -66.40
CA SER A 656 -3.64 8.50 -67.57
C SER A 656 -5.16 8.59 -67.50
N ALA A 657 -5.70 9.77 -67.76
CA ALA A 657 -7.16 9.98 -67.83
C ALA A 657 -7.79 9.27 -69.05
N GLY A 658 -7.02 9.03 -70.11
CA GLY A 658 -7.48 8.41 -71.36
C GLY A 658 -8.01 7.00 -71.20
N ILE A 659 -7.57 6.27 -70.17
CA ILE A 659 -8.05 4.91 -69.88
C ILE A 659 -9.54 4.86 -69.55
N ARG A 660 -10.10 5.93 -68.99
CA ARG A 660 -11.53 6.01 -68.65
C ARG A 660 -12.39 6.04 -69.92
N ILE A 661 -11.89 6.68 -70.96
CA ILE A 661 -12.54 6.76 -72.28
C ILE A 661 -12.35 5.45 -73.03
N LEU A 662 -11.14 4.88 -72.98
CA LEU A 662 -10.84 3.57 -73.58
C LEU A 662 -11.69 2.45 -72.96
N ALA A 663 -11.86 2.45 -71.64
CA ALA A 663 -12.68 1.47 -70.92
C ALA A 663 -14.12 1.41 -71.42
N ALA A 664 -14.70 2.53 -71.89
CA ALA A 664 -16.05 2.57 -72.44
C ALA A 664 -16.16 1.99 -73.87
N ARG A 665 -15.03 1.74 -74.55
CA ARG A 665 -14.97 1.29 -75.96
C ARG A 665 -14.41 -0.12 -76.14
N VAL A 666 -13.91 -0.74 -75.07
CA VAL A 666 -13.43 -2.12 -75.09
C VAL A 666 -14.51 -3.07 -74.60
N ASP A 667 -14.45 -4.32 -75.04
CA ASP A 667 -15.45 -5.34 -74.71
C ASP A 667 -15.26 -5.88 -73.27
N GLY A 668 -14.05 -5.76 -72.72
CA GLY A 668 -13.76 -6.07 -71.32
C GLY A 668 -12.50 -5.39 -70.80
N VAL A 669 -12.44 -5.22 -69.48
CA VAL A 669 -11.31 -4.63 -68.75
C VAL A 669 -10.83 -5.61 -67.67
N LEU A 670 -9.56 -5.98 -67.73
CA LEU A 670 -8.87 -6.75 -66.70
C LEU A 670 -8.05 -5.82 -65.82
N PHE A 671 -8.43 -5.75 -64.55
CA PHE A 671 -7.84 -4.89 -63.55
C PHE A 671 -6.80 -5.66 -62.71
N ALA A 672 -5.53 -5.35 -62.90
CA ALA A 672 -4.43 -5.94 -62.16
C ALA A 672 -4.27 -5.26 -60.79
N VAL A 673 -4.23 -6.07 -59.72
CA VAL A 673 -4.04 -5.60 -58.34
C VAL A 673 -2.82 -6.30 -57.75
N ARG A 674 -1.82 -5.53 -57.30
CA ARG A 674 -0.60 -6.10 -56.74
C ARG A 674 -0.84 -6.64 -55.32
N TRP A 675 -0.55 -7.92 -55.13
CA TRP A 675 -0.70 -8.59 -53.85
C TRP A 675 0.12 -7.94 -52.73
N GLY A 676 -0.54 -7.62 -51.61
CA GLY A 676 0.10 -7.10 -50.40
C GLY A 676 0.67 -5.69 -50.52
N SER A 677 0.44 -4.99 -51.64
CA SER A 677 0.95 -3.64 -51.90
C SER A 677 -0.18 -2.65 -52.18
N THR A 678 -1.13 -3.01 -53.05
CA THR A 678 -2.23 -2.12 -53.42
C THR A 678 -3.21 -1.99 -52.26
N ARG A 679 -3.47 -0.75 -51.82
CA ARG A 679 -4.41 -0.46 -50.74
C ARG A 679 -5.85 -0.61 -51.22
N ARG A 680 -6.73 -1.12 -50.35
CA ARG A 680 -8.17 -1.28 -50.59
C ARG A 680 -8.82 0.00 -51.14
N ASP A 681 -8.57 1.12 -50.46
CA ASP A 681 -9.16 2.43 -50.81
C ASP A 681 -8.70 2.92 -52.20
N VAL A 682 -7.44 2.66 -52.55
CA VAL A 682 -6.84 3.06 -53.85
C VAL A 682 -7.44 2.25 -55.00
N ALA A 683 -7.57 0.93 -54.81
CA ALA A 683 -8.18 0.05 -55.81
C ALA A 683 -9.67 0.34 -55.98
N ALA A 684 -10.42 0.57 -54.90
CA ALA A 684 -11.84 0.91 -54.96
C ALA A 684 -12.08 2.21 -55.74
N ASN A 685 -11.29 3.25 -55.44
CA ASN A 685 -11.38 4.52 -56.14
C ASN A 685 -11.03 4.38 -57.64
N ALA A 686 -10.04 3.55 -58.00
CA ALA A 686 -9.70 3.30 -59.40
C ALA A 686 -10.85 2.63 -60.17
N ILE A 687 -11.51 1.64 -59.57
CA ILE A 687 -12.68 0.99 -60.18
C ILE A 687 -13.85 1.99 -60.31
N GLU A 688 -14.09 2.80 -59.29
CA GLU A 688 -15.12 3.84 -59.34
C GLU A 688 -14.88 4.81 -60.50
N LEU A 689 -13.62 5.21 -60.72
CA LEU A 689 -13.23 6.09 -61.83
C LEU A 689 -13.39 5.44 -63.21
N LEU A 690 -13.18 4.12 -63.33
CA LEU A 690 -13.43 3.37 -64.56
C LEU A 690 -14.93 3.20 -64.85
N MET A 691 -15.77 3.10 -63.82
CA MET A 691 -17.21 2.98 -63.97
C MET A 691 -17.91 4.31 -64.28
N LYS A 692 -17.38 5.44 -63.78
CA LYS A 692 -17.99 6.79 -63.93
C LYS A 692 -18.40 7.18 -65.36
N PRO A 693 -17.56 7.04 -66.40
CA PRO A 693 -17.94 7.44 -67.76
C PRO A 693 -19.15 6.67 -68.28
N ALA A 694 -19.20 5.36 -68.06
CA ALA A 694 -20.33 4.52 -68.47
C ALA A 694 -21.62 4.86 -67.70
N LEU A 695 -21.49 5.22 -66.41
CA LEU A 695 -22.61 5.66 -65.59
C LEU A 695 -23.19 7.01 -66.04
N LEU A 696 -22.35 7.94 -66.50
CA LEU A 696 -22.77 9.28 -66.93
C LEU A 696 -23.30 9.32 -68.37
N SER A 697 -22.76 8.49 -69.27
CA SER A 697 -23.14 8.47 -70.69
C SER A 697 -24.29 7.52 -71.04
N GLY A 698 -24.81 6.74 -70.06
CA GLY A 698 -25.90 5.78 -70.28
C GLY A 698 -25.55 4.60 -71.20
N GLY A 699 -24.27 4.42 -71.52
CA GLY A 699 -23.78 3.35 -72.38
C GLY A 699 -23.68 1.99 -71.69
N PRO A 700 -23.37 0.91 -72.44
CA PRO A 700 -23.14 -0.40 -71.85
C PRO A 700 -21.99 -0.35 -70.84
N ARG A 701 -22.21 -0.92 -69.64
CA ARG A 701 -21.17 -0.97 -68.61
C ARG A 701 -20.03 -1.88 -69.09
N PRO A 702 -18.76 -1.45 -69.02
CA PRO A 702 -17.65 -2.33 -69.34
C PRO A 702 -17.64 -3.50 -68.36
N LYS A 703 -17.38 -4.70 -68.88
CA LYS A 703 -17.18 -5.89 -68.05
C LYS A 703 -15.82 -5.78 -67.39
N ILE A 704 -15.78 -5.45 -66.11
CA ILE A 704 -14.55 -5.29 -65.34
C ILE A 704 -14.33 -6.53 -64.48
N PHE A 705 -13.14 -7.11 -64.59
CA PHE A 705 -12.67 -8.24 -63.78
C PHE A 705 -11.36 -7.88 -63.10
N ALA A 706 -11.04 -8.55 -62.00
CA ALA A 706 -9.79 -8.31 -61.30
C ALA A 706 -8.91 -9.56 -61.22
N VAL A 707 -7.60 -9.34 -61.21
CA VAL A 707 -6.59 -10.37 -61.04
C VAL A 707 -5.59 -9.91 -59.99
N LEU A 708 -5.29 -10.78 -59.03
CA LEU A 708 -4.20 -10.54 -58.07
C LEU A 708 -2.88 -10.89 -58.74
N THR A 709 -2.02 -9.90 -58.96
CA THR A 709 -0.73 -10.07 -59.62
C THR A 709 0.41 -10.05 -58.60
N ARG A 710 1.55 -10.63 -58.99
CA ARG A 710 2.78 -10.71 -58.18
C ARG A 710 2.54 -11.32 -56.79
N VAL A 711 1.77 -12.41 -56.75
CA VAL A 711 1.50 -13.11 -55.49
C VAL A 711 2.73 -13.86 -55.03
N ASN A 712 3.23 -13.52 -53.85
CA ASN A 712 4.28 -14.32 -53.21
C ASN A 712 3.64 -15.59 -52.60
N LEU A 713 3.73 -16.72 -53.30
CA LEU A 713 3.06 -17.97 -52.91
C LEU A 713 3.45 -18.46 -51.51
N LYS A 714 4.72 -18.31 -51.11
CA LYS A 714 5.21 -18.71 -49.78
C LYS A 714 4.58 -17.87 -48.67
N ALA A 715 4.52 -16.55 -48.89
CA ALA A 715 3.89 -15.64 -47.96
C ALA A 715 2.36 -15.80 -47.95
N HIS A 716 1.73 -15.98 -49.12
CA HIS A 716 0.29 -16.18 -49.29
C HIS A 716 -0.21 -17.48 -48.64
N ALA A 717 0.51 -18.60 -48.79
CA ALA A 717 0.16 -19.87 -48.14
C ALA A 717 0.19 -19.77 -46.59
N GLY A 718 0.98 -18.85 -46.04
CA GLY A 718 1.00 -18.52 -44.61
C GLY A 718 -0.29 -17.88 -44.09
N TYR A 719 -1.16 -17.38 -44.96
CA TYR A 719 -2.45 -16.80 -44.59
C TYR A 719 -3.58 -17.85 -44.44
N ARG A 720 -3.37 -19.12 -44.88
CA ARG A 720 -4.32 -20.25 -44.76
C ARG A 720 -5.79 -19.87 -45.05
N ARG A 721 -6.03 -19.27 -46.21
CA ARG A 721 -7.35 -18.72 -46.60
C ARG A 721 -8.22 -19.71 -47.37
N GLY A 722 -7.65 -20.83 -47.87
CA GLY A 722 -8.35 -21.83 -48.66
C GLY A 722 -8.41 -21.52 -50.17
N ASP A 723 -7.75 -20.45 -50.63
CA ASP A 723 -7.77 -19.96 -52.00
C ASP A 723 -6.79 -20.74 -52.91
N THR A 724 -6.90 -20.58 -54.23
CA THR A 724 -6.06 -21.30 -55.23
C THR A 724 -4.54 -21.14 -55.00
N GLY A 725 -4.12 -19.99 -54.46
CA GLY A 725 -2.72 -19.68 -54.12
C GLY A 725 -2.18 -20.47 -52.94
N GLU A 726 -3.03 -20.92 -52.01
CA GLU A 726 -2.61 -21.85 -50.95
C GLU A 726 -2.30 -23.24 -51.53
N PHE A 727 -3.08 -23.69 -52.51
CA PHE A 727 -2.87 -24.97 -53.19
C PHE A 727 -1.60 -24.96 -54.04
N LEU A 728 -1.36 -23.88 -54.79
CA LEU A 728 -0.14 -23.70 -55.59
C LEU A 728 1.12 -23.56 -54.72
N GLY A 729 1.02 -22.93 -53.54
CA GLY A 729 2.14 -22.78 -52.60
C GLY A 729 2.53 -24.04 -51.82
N LYS A 730 1.64 -25.05 -51.72
CA LYS A 730 1.89 -26.30 -50.98
C LYS A 730 2.52 -27.41 -51.81
N ARG A 731 2.60 -27.29 -53.14
CA ARG A 731 3.31 -28.28 -53.96
C ARG A 731 4.82 -28.20 -53.68
N PRO A 732 5.48 -29.27 -53.19
CA PRO A 732 6.93 -29.29 -53.15
C PRO A 732 7.44 -29.10 -54.58
N GLN A 733 8.31 -28.10 -54.79
CA GLN A 733 9.08 -28.00 -56.02
C GLN A 733 9.80 -29.35 -56.18
N ARG A 734 9.35 -30.18 -57.12
CA ARG A 734 10.13 -31.35 -57.54
C ARG A 734 11.43 -30.77 -58.07
N SER A 735 12.51 -30.92 -57.31
CA SER A 735 13.86 -30.66 -57.79
C SER A 735 14.07 -31.54 -59.02
N GLY A 736 14.06 -30.94 -60.21
CA GLY A 736 14.48 -31.58 -61.44
C GLY A 736 15.98 -31.84 -61.36
N GLY A 737 16.34 -33.02 -60.87
CA GLY A 737 17.70 -33.50 -60.75
C GLY A 737 17.74 -35.02 -60.91
N SER A 738 17.54 -35.50 -62.12
CA SER A 738 18.21 -36.71 -62.62
C SER A 738 18.24 -36.68 -64.13
N GLY A 739 19.43 -36.54 -64.71
CA GLY A 739 19.65 -36.81 -66.12
C GLY A 739 19.28 -38.26 -66.41
N LEU A 740 18.32 -38.45 -67.32
CA LEU A 740 18.18 -39.69 -68.06
C LEU A 740 19.04 -39.55 -69.31
N HIS A 741 20.27 -40.04 -69.21
CA HIS A 741 21.03 -40.47 -70.37
C HIS A 741 20.21 -41.55 -71.09
N VAL A 742 19.70 -41.21 -72.27
CA VAL A 742 19.31 -42.20 -73.26
C VAL A 742 20.60 -42.66 -73.92
N SER A 743 20.91 -43.95 -73.76
CA SER A 743 21.81 -44.70 -74.66
C SER A 743 20.96 -45.43 -75.69
#